data_AF-A0A5C6ZLJ2-F1
#
_entry.id   AF-A0A5C6ZLJ2-F1
#
_cell.length_a   1.000
_cell.length_b   1.000
_cell.length_c   1.000
_cell.angle_alpha   90.00
_cell.angle_beta   90.00
_cell.angle_gamma   90.00
#
_symmetry.space_group_name_H-M   'P 1'
#
loop_
_entity.id
_entity.type
_entity.pdbx_description
1 polymer ?
#
loop_
_entity_poly.entity_id
_entity_poly.type
_entity_poly.pdbx_seq_one_letter_code
_entity_poly.pdbx_strand_id
1 'polypeptide(L)'
;MNKIQHYIQGNWTTGTEEGTPIHDAITGEAFTSIAIEGLDIPEILNYGRTKGGEKLRKMTFQERGNMLKSLAFYLTKRKEEFYELSYRTGATRKDSWVDIEGGFGNLFANASLRKLFPNQAYHVEGEPIDLSRGGRFMAHHIMVPKKGVAVHINAFNFPVWGMLEKCAVNWMAGVPAVVLPAPSSSYLAEAVARSIIASGILPEGALQIINGTVKNILDTVESQDVVTFTGSAKTGRLLKAHPRLIQESVPFTMEADSLNASVLGEDAVPGTPEFDLFIKEVRNEMTSKCGQKCTAIRRVIVPEHLVEDVQISLGKALDKVTIGDPRLKEVRMGSLVSQQQVQAVRDSVADLAKEAQIVYGDLDTIETIGADAKKGAFISPILLRADHPFQNSIIHEREAFGPVSTIMPYKNLDEAIQLAQMGKGSLVSSIATNDDKIAKDYVINAASHHGRILVLNRESAKESTGHGSPLPYLVHGGPGRAGGGEEMGGMRGIKHYLQRTAIQGSPSTITEITGIYQQNSKYKEAEQHPFKYHWEDIEPGMSLKTHNRTFTDTDIINFANLTWDHFYAHTDITSLDGSIFEHRTAHGYFIISAAAGLFVYPNKGPVAANYGLEECRFLRPLYHNDTVYVRLTCKQKVDRDVASAEHPSGIVKWYVEVFDALTDEKVAFATVLTMVQKKQEIFVELTSEKIEECLDNLFQDTKPKWGIMTPQHMIEHLEFTYKIASGEIQDFEVATPEKYLEKVHHSLYNYEKFPKGTNFPLLEKDKLEDLKYPDLQTAIDKFKAQREKYLEFFKENPDAKLKNLVFGELNRYESYLLERKHLSHHFEQFGLL
;
A
#
# COMPACT_ATOMS: atom_id res chain seq x y z
N MET A 1 -19.71 -6.33 -35.24
CA MET A 1 -18.95 -5.61 -34.21
C MET A 1 -18.89 -6.48 -32.97
N ASN A 2 -17.73 -6.66 -32.34
CA ASN A 2 -17.62 -7.51 -31.14
C ASN A 2 -18.23 -6.79 -29.93
N LYS A 3 -19.00 -7.52 -29.12
CA LYS A 3 -19.58 -7.01 -27.87
C LYS A 3 -18.55 -7.10 -26.74
N ILE A 4 -18.48 -6.08 -25.90
CA ILE A 4 -17.74 -6.14 -24.64
C ILE A 4 -18.40 -7.18 -23.75
N GLN A 5 -17.60 -8.03 -23.12
CA GLN A 5 -18.09 -9.06 -22.21
C GLN A 5 -18.14 -8.55 -20.77
N HIS A 6 -19.04 -9.09 -19.96
CA HIS A 6 -19.03 -8.97 -18.50
C HIS A 6 -18.30 -10.17 -17.91
N TYR A 7 -17.68 -10.00 -16.73
CA TYR A 7 -17.20 -11.12 -15.93
C TYR A 7 -18.06 -11.22 -14.68
N ILE A 8 -18.93 -12.23 -14.65
CA ILE A 8 -19.93 -12.41 -13.62
C ILE A 8 -20.11 -13.89 -13.31
N GLN A 9 -20.35 -14.22 -12.04
CA GLN A 9 -20.56 -15.60 -11.60
C GLN A 9 -19.45 -16.56 -12.09
N GLY A 10 -18.20 -16.08 -12.13
CA GLY A 10 -17.03 -16.83 -12.58
C GLY A 10 -16.84 -16.95 -14.09
N ASN A 11 -17.73 -16.36 -14.91
CA ASN A 11 -17.78 -16.57 -16.36
C ASN A 11 -17.77 -15.26 -17.16
N TRP A 12 -17.19 -15.32 -18.36
CA TRP A 12 -17.29 -14.25 -19.36
C TRP A 12 -18.56 -14.42 -20.19
N THR A 13 -19.43 -13.40 -20.22
CA THR A 13 -20.71 -13.45 -20.95
C THR A 13 -21.07 -12.10 -21.57
N THR A 14 -22.12 -12.05 -22.38
CA THR A 14 -22.65 -10.84 -23.03
C THR A 14 -24.17 -10.79 -22.85
N GLY A 15 -24.76 -9.59 -22.84
CA GLY A 15 -26.23 -9.47 -22.93
C GLY A 15 -26.82 -9.98 -24.24
N THR A 16 -28.13 -10.26 -24.20
CA THR A 16 -28.87 -10.90 -25.30
C THR A 16 -29.25 -9.95 -26.44
N GLU A 17 -29.32 -8.64 -26.18
CA GLU A 17 -29.68 -7.63 -27.18
C GLU A 17 -28.53 -7.29 -28.14
N GLU A 18 -28.80 -6.59 -29.25
CA GLU A 18 -27.80 -6.21 -30.27
C GLU A 18 -26.64 -5.37 -29.70
N GLY A 19 -26.95 -4.51 -28.72
CA GLY A 19 -26.00 -3.71 -27.95
C GLY A 19 -25.85 -2.27 -28.44
N THR A 20 -25.48 -1.38 -27.52
CA THR A 20 -25.25 0.05 -27.80
C THR A 20 -23.81 0.27 -28.30
N PRO A 21 -23.58 0.96 -29.43
CA PRO A 21 -22.24 1.18 -29.96
C PRO A 21 -21.40 2.10 -29.08
N ILE A 22 -20.11 1.79 -28.99
CA ILE A 22 -19.07 2.62 -28.39
C ILE A 22 -18.14 3.11 -29.49
N HIS A 23 -17.85 4.40 -29.43
CA HIS A 23 -17.08 5.11 -30.43
C HIS A 23 -15.66 5.38 -29.94
N ASP A 24 -14.72 5.37 -30.86
CA ASP A 24 -13.38 5.90 -30.65
C ASP A 24 -13.45 7.42 -30.55
N ALA A 25 -12.95 7.98 -29.44
CA ALA A 25 -13.02 9.41 -29.16
C ALA A 25 -12.19 10.27 -30.12
N ILE A 26 -11.27 9.67 -30.88
CA ILE A 26 -10.40 10.37 -31.84
C ILE A 26 -10.96 10.30 -33.25
N THR A 27 -11.46 9.13 -33.67
CA THR A 27 -11.92 8.93 -35.06
C THR A 27 -13.44 9.05 -35.23
N GLY A 28 -14.21 8.93 -34.15
CA GLY A 28 -15.67 8.85 -34.18
C GLY A 28 -16.22 7.51 -34.67
N GLU A 29 -15.36 6.53 -34.99
CA GLU A 29 -15.77 5.22 -35.49
C GLU A 29 -16.30 4.34 -34.34
N ALA A 30 -17.45 3.70 -34.55
CA ALA A 30 -17.94 2.67 -33.65
C ALA A 30 -17.11 1.38 -33.81
N PHE A 31 -16.45 0.92 -32.75
CA PHE A 31 -15.53 -0.23 -32.82
C PHE A 31 -15.96 -1.42 -31.97
N THR A 32 -16.79 -1.20 -30.95
CA THR A 32 -17.35 -2.24 -30.08
C THR A 32 -18.75 -1.83 -29.59
N SER A 33 -19.49 -2.73 -28.94
CA SER A 33 -20.81 -2.43 -28.37
C SER A 33 -21.00 -3.08 -27.00
N ILE A 34 -21.97 -2.59 -26.24
CA ILE A 34 -22.35 -3.13 -24.92
C ILE A 34 -23.79 -3.65 -24.96
N ALA A 35 -24.01 -4.84 -24.43
CA ALA A 35 -25.33 -5.45 -24.25
C ALA A 35 -25.45 -5.98 -22.82
N ILE A 36 -26.51 -5.67 -22.08
CA ILE A 36 -26.75 -6.00 -20.66
C ILE A 36 -28.07 -6.73 -20.39
N GLU A 37 -28.92 -6.95 -21.40
CA GLU A 37 -30.18 -7.67 -21.22
C GLU A 37 -29.91 -9.14 -20.84
N GLY A 38 -30.67 -9.66 -19.87
CA GLY A 38 -30.56 -11.04 -19.40
C GLY A 38 -29.57 -11.27 -18.25
N LEU A 39 -28.89 -10.24 -17.74
CA LEU A 39 -28.01 -10.39 -16.57
C LEU A 39 -28.82 -10.54 -15.26
N ASP A 40 -28.55 -11.60 -14.50
CA ASP A 40 -29.15 -11.84 -13.18
C ASP A 40 -28.39 -11.06 -12.09
N ILE A 41 -28.77 -9.80 -11.90
CA ILE A 41 -28.15 -8.88 -10.95
C ILE A 41 -28.19 -9.40 -9.50
N PRO A 42 -29.32 -9.89 -8.96
CA PRO A 42 -29.36 -10.51 -7.64
C PRO A 42 -28.32 -11.62 -7.46
N GLU A 43 -28.21 -12.55 -8.42
CA GLU A 43 -27.26 -13.65 -8.30
C GLU A 43 -25.81 -13.18 -8.45
N ILE A 44 -25.54 -12.15 -9.27
CA ILE A 44 -24.21 -11.54 -9.36
C ILE A 44 -23.76 -11.01 -8.00
N LEU A 45 -24.62 -10.25 -7.29
CA LEU A 45 -24.29 -9.74 -5.96
C LEU A 45 -24.09 -10.90 -4.96
N ASN A 46 -25.02 -11.86 -4.94
CA ASN A 46 -24.97 -13.03 -4.06
C ASN A 46 -23.70 -13.88 -4.26
N TYR A 47 -23.29 -14.10 -5.50
CA TYR A 47 -22.08 -14.84 -5.84
C TYR A 47 -20.82 -14.15 -5.28
N GLY A 48 -20.76 -12.81 -5.36
CA GLY A 48 -19.71 -12.02 -4.71
C GLY A 48 -19.69 -12.28 -3.20
N ARG A 49 -20.84 -12.11 -2.53
CA ARG A 49 -20.99 -12.28 -1.06
C ARG A 49 -20.54 -13.66 -0.58
N THR A 50 -20.95 -14.71 -1.30
CA THR A 50 -20.83 -16.12 -0.87
C THR A 50 -19.59 -16.83 -1.38
N LYS A 51 -19.09 -16.53 -2.59
CA LYS A 51 -17.87 -17.17 -3.15
C LYS A 51 -16.63 -16.32 -2.94
N GLY A 52 -16.66 -15.07 -3.43
CA GLY A 52 -15.53 -14.16 -3.32
C GLY A 52 -15.20 -13.79 -1.88
N GLY A 53 -16.24 -13.35 -1.15
CA GLY A 53 -16.09 -12.90 0.22
C GLY A 53 -15.65 -13.98 1.21
N GLU A 54 -16.05 -15.25 1.02
CA GLU A 54 -15.70 -16.32 1.96
C GLU A 54 -14.19 -16.52 2.06
N LYS A 55 -13.49 -16.58 0.91
CA LYS A 55 -12.04 -16.76 0.87
C LYS A 55 -11.30 -15.51 1.36
N LEU A 56 -11.69 -14.33 0.88
CA LEU A 56 -11.06 -13.06 1.26
C LEU A 56 -11.11 -12.79 2.77
N ARG A 57 -12.23 -13.12 3.43
CA ARG A 57 -12.40 -12.90 4.87
C ARG A 57 -11.61 -13.87 5.74
N LYS A 58 -11.25 -15.06 5.22
CA LYS A 58 -10.39 -16.03 5.92
C LYS A 58 -8.91 -15.63 5.86
N MET A 59 -8.51 -14.91 4.81
CA MET A 59 -7.15 -14.42 4.67
C MET A 59 -6.81 -13.37 5.74
N THR A 60 -5.55 -13.28 6.15
CA THR A 60 -5.06 -12.18 6.98
C THR A 60 -4.82 -10.92 6.15
N PHE A 61 -4.68 -9.76 6.80
CA PHE A 61 -4.24 -8.54 6.10
C PHE A 61 -2.88 -8.72 5.42
N GLN A 62 -1.98 -9.56 5.96
CA GLN A 62 -0.68 -9.82 5.35
C GLN A 62 -0.83 -10.57 4.03
N GLU A 63 -1.64 -11.61 4.01
CA GLU A 63 -1.93 -12.40 2.81
C GLU A 63 -2.63 -11.55 1.75
N ARG A 64 -3.62 -10.73 2.14
CA ARG A 64 -4.30 -9.81 1.21
C ARG A 64 -3.35 -8.76 0.66
N GLY A 65 -2.47 -8.19 1.48
CA GLY A 65 -1.46 -7.24 1.00
C GLY A 65 -0.46 -7.87 0.03
N ASN A 66 -0.01 -9.10 0.28
CA ASN A 66 0.89 -9.82 -0.63
C ASN A 66 0.20 -10.26 -1.93
N MET A 67 -1.10 -10.57 -1.87
CA MET A 67 -1.95 -10.81 -3.05
C MET A 67 -2.01 -9.55 -3.93
N LEU A 68 -2.28 -8.37 -3.34
CA LEU A 68 -2.29 -7.09 -4.07
C LEU A 68 -0.93 -6.76 -4.69
N LYS A 69 0.17 -6.98 -3.95
CA LYS A 69 1.54 -6.78 -4.45
C LYS A 69 1.83 -7.66 -5.66
N SER A 70 1.43 -8.93 -5.60
CA SER A 70 1.62 -9.90 -6.69
C SER A 70 0.83 -9.47 -7.93
N LEU A 71 -0.41 -9.02 -7.74
CA LEU A 71 -1.25 -8.53 -8.83
C LEU A 71 -0.66 -7.27 -9.49
N ALA A 72 -0.16 -6.33 -8.69
CA ALA A 72 0.47 -5.11 -9.20
C ALA A 72 1.68 -5.42 -10.12
N PHE A 73 2.54 -6.35 -9.72
CA PHE A 73 3.65 -6.81 -10.56
C PHE A 73 3.17 -7.51 -11.84
N TYR A 74 2.11 -8.31 -11.75
CA TYR A 74 1.56 -9.01 -12.91
C TYR A 74 1.05 -8.03 -13.98
N LEU A 75 0.30 -7.00 -13.56
CA LEU A 75 -0.27 -5.99 -14.46
C LEU A 75 0.79 -5.05 -15.03
N THR A 76 1.76 -4.63 -14.21
CA THR A 76 2.83 -3.72 -14.65
C THR A 76 3.64 -4.31 -15.82
N LYS A 77 3.84 -5.63 -15.84
CA LYS A 77 4.53 -6.33 -16.94
C LYS A 77 3.76 -6.34 -18.26
N ARG A 78 2.45 -6.04 -18.24
CA ARG A 78 1.55 -6.09 -19.40
C ARG A 78 1.03 -4.73 -19.83
N LYS A 79 1.48 -3.65 -19.19
CA LYS A 79 0.90 -2.32 -19.32
C LYS A 79 0.79 -1.77 -20.76
N GLU A 80 1.69 -2.17 -21.66
CA GLU A 80 1.72 -1.64 -23.03
C GLU A 80 0.46 -1.98 -23.84
N GLU A 81 -0.19 -3.12 -23.60
CA GLU A 81 -1.44 -3.48 -24.29
C GLU A 81 -2.60 -2.54 -23.91
N PHE A 82 -2.59 -2.03 -22.68
CA PHE A 82 -3.61 -1.11 -22.18
C PHE A 82 -3.42 0.31 -22.73
N TYR A 83 -2.18 0.73 -22.98
CA TYR A 83 -1.91 2.04 -23.58
C TYR A 83 -2.49 2.14 -24.99
N GLU A 84 -2.35 1.09 -25.80
CA GLU A 84 -2.88 1.08 -27.17
C GLU A 84 -4.41 1.25 -27.17
N LEU A 85 -5.09 0.56 -26.25
CA LEU A 85 -6.53 0.69 -26.07
C LEU A 85 -6.93 2.06 -25.49
N SER A 86 -6.11 2.62 -24.60
CA SER A 86 -6.37 3.90 -23.94
C SER A 86 -6.38 5.08 -24.90
N TYR A 87 -5.66 5.04 -26.03
CA TYR A 87 -5.73 6.10 -27.03
C TYR A 87 -7.15 6.34 -27.57
N ARG A 88 -7.99 5.30 -27.61
CA ARG A 88 -9.41 5.41 -28.01
C ARG A 88 -10.26 6.23 -27.04
N THR A 89 -9.77 6.46 -25.82
CA THR A 89 -10.43 7.34 -24.83
C THR A 89 -10.14 8.82 -25.09
N GLY A 90 -9.26 9.13 -26.05
CA GLY A 90 -8.78 10.48 -26.31
C GLY A 90 -7.58 10.89 -25.47
N ALA A 91 -7.09 10.03 -24.57
CA ALA A 91 -5.97 10.36 -23.69
C ALA A 91 -4.61 10.27 -24.41
N THR A 92 -3.72 11.22 -24.14
CA THR A 92 -2.29 11.10 -24.49
C THR A 92 -1.62 10.01 -23.67
N ARG A 93 -0.44 9.52 -24.09
CA ARG A 93 0.30 8.53 -23.29
C ARG A 93 0.57 8.99 -21.85
N LYS A 94 0.88 10.28 -21.64
CA LYS A 94 1.09 10.84 -20.29
C LYS A 94 -0.20 10.83 -19.48
N ASP A 95 -1.34 11.13 -20.11
CA ASP A 95 -2.64 11.09 -19.46
C ASP A 95 -3.08 9.65 -19.14
N SER A 96 -2.80 8.70 -20.04
CA SER A 96 -3.03 7.27 -19.82
C SER A 96 -2.12 6.70 -18.73
N TRP A 97 -0.92 7.24 -18.56
CA TRP A 97 -0.01 6.84 -17.47
C TRP A 97 -0.65 7.09 -16.10
N VAL A 98 -1.35 8.22 -15.93
CA VAL A 98 -2.06 8.54 -14.69
C VAL A 98 -3.19 7.53 -14.41
N ASP A 99 -3.93 7.11 -15.44
CA ASP A 99 -5.02 6.14 -15.30
C ASP A 99 -4.51 4.70 -15.07
N ILE A 100 -3.61 4.24 -15.94
CA ILE A 100 -3.13 2.85 -15.95
C ILE A 100 -2.14 2.62 -14.81
N GLU A 101 -1.03 3.35 -14.80
CA GLU A 101 0.04 3.13 -13.82
C GLU A 101 -0.32 3.72 -12.46
N GLY A 102 -1.11 4.80 -12.40
CA GLY A 102 -1.72 5.25 -11.15
C GLY A 102 -2.67 4.21 -10.55
N GLY A 103 -3.46 3.52 -11.37
CA GLY A 103 -4.29 2.39 -10.94
C GLY A 103 -3.46 1.22 -10.38
N PHE A 104 -2.37 0.84 -11.06
CA PHE A 104 -1.48 -0.21 -10.56
C PHE A 104 -0.71 0.24 -9.30
N GLY A 105 -0.36 1.51 -9.22
CA GLY A 105 0.25 2.13 -8.04
C GLY A 105 -0.63 2.03 -6.79
N ASN A 106 -1.96 2.12 -6.94
CA ASN A 106 -2.89 1.91 -5.82
C ASN A 106 -2.81 0.49 -5.23
N LEU A 107 -2.57 -0.53 -6.05
CA LEU A 107 -2.35 -1.91 -5.57
C LEU A 107 -1.06 -1.99 -4.74
N PHE A 108 0.04 -1.38 -5.20
CA PHE A 108 1.29 -1.34 -4.44
C PHE A 108 1.15 -0.55 -3.13
N ALA A 109 0.49 0.61 -3.17
CA ALA A 109 0.31 1.44 -2.00
C ALA A 109 -0.51 0.71 -0.92
N ASN A 110 -1.65 0.14 -1.29
CA ASN A 110 -2.48 -0.64 -0.36
C ASN A 110 -1.79 -1.93 0.11
N ALA A 111 -1.02 -2.60 -0.75
CA ALA A 111 -0.22 -3.73 -0.34
C ALA A 111 0.78 -3.36 0.77
N SER A 112 1.38 -2.16 0.71
CA SER A 112 2.33 -1.70 1.72
C SER A 112 1.68 -1.43 3.08
N LEU A 113 0.39 -1.03 3.09
CA LEU A 113 -0.38 -0.77 4.32
C LEU A 113 -0.54 -2.01 5.19
N ARG A 114 -0.34 -3.22 4.65
CA ARG A 114 -0.37 -4.47 5.46
C ARG A 114 0.52 -4.40 6.70
N LYS A 115 1.64 -3.67 6.62
CA LYS A 115 2.58 -3.48 7.74
C LYS A 115 1.96 -2.75 8.93
N LEU A 116 0.87 -2.00 8.70
CA LEU A 116 0.10 -1.28 9.71
C LEU A 116 -1.07 -2.11 10.27
N PHE A 117 -1.28 -3.33 9.77
CA PHE A 117 -2.32 -4.24 10.21
C PHE A 117 -1.72 -5.48 10.89
N PRO A 118 -2.45 -6.11 11.83
CA PRO A 118 -2.00 -7.36 12.43
C PRO A 118 -1.98 -8.50 11.40
N ASN A 119 -1.24 -9.57 11.70
CA ASN A 119 -1.34 -10.81 10.93
C ASN A 119 -2.59 -11.62 11.31
N GLN A 120 -3.76 -10.99 11.13
CA GLN A 120 -5.07 -11.53 11.47
C GLN A 120 -6.08 -11.12 10.39
N ALA A 121 -7.24 -11.79 10.37
CA ALA A 121 -8.32 -11.48 9.43
C ALA A 121 -9.06 -10.16 9.73
N TYR A 122 -8.95 -9.66 10.95
CA TYR A 122 -9.60 -8.45 11.47
C TYR A 122 -8.58 -7.53 12.15
N HIS A 123 -8.97 -6.27 12.34
CA HIS A 123 -8.12 -5.22 12.91
C HIS A 123 -8.55 -4.89 14.33
N VAL A 124 -7.60 -4.56 15.19
CA VAL A 124 -7.82 -4.05 16.55
C VAL A 124 -7.50 -2.55 16.51
N GLU A 125 -8.47 -1.71 16.83
CA GLU A 125 -8.38 -0.26 16.63
C GLU A 125 -8.27 0.50 17.95
N GLY A 126 -7.29 1.40 18.01
CA GLY A 126 -7.06 2.29 19.13
C GLY A 126 -6.47 1.58 20.35
N GLU A 127 -6.55 2.27 21.49
CA GLU A 127 -6.07 1.75 22.78
C GLU A 127 -7.20 1.08 23.57
N PRO A 128 -6.88 0.12 24.46
CA PRO A 128 -7.84 -0.44 25.40
C PRO A 128 -8.39 0.61 26.37
N ILE A 129 -9.65 0.42 26.78
CA ILE A 129 -10.35 1.33 27.69
C ILE A 129 -10.72 0.58 28.97
N ASP A 130 -10.14 0.97 30.11
CA ASP A 130 -10.56 0.45 31.41
C ASP A 130 -11.92 1.03 31.81
N LEU A 131 -12.84 0.15 32.21
CA LEU A 131 -14.21 0.49 32.62
C LEU A 131 -14.45 0.14 34.09
N SER A 132 -13.40 -0.15 34.87
CA SER A 132 -13.53 -0.61 36.25
C SER A 132 -12.43 -0.08 37.17
N ARG A 133 -12.75 0.16 38.44
CA ARG A 133 -11.78 0.66 39.44
C ARG A 133 -10.61 -0.30 39.73
N GLY A 134 -10.71 -1.56 39.32
CA GLY A 134 -9.68 -2.60 39.54
C GLY A 134 -9.16 -3.25 38.26
N GLY A 135 -9.45 -2.69 37.08
CA GLY A 135 -8.97 -3.20 35.81
C GLY A 135 -9.42 -4.63 35.47
N ARG A 136 -10.64 -5.04 35.88
CA ARG A 136 -11.20 -6.39 35.63
C ARG A 136 -12.32 -6.40 34.60
N PHE A 137 -12.83 -5.23 34.21
CA PHE A 137 -13.78 -5.06 33.13
C PHE A 137 -13.34 -3.90 32.25
N MET A 138 -13.24 -4.15 30.95
CA MET A 138 -12.66 -3.22 29.99
C MET A 138 -13.35 -3.34 28.63
N ALA A 139 -13.05 -2.40 27.73
CA ALA A 139 -13.47 -2.43 26.34
C ALA A 139 -12.30 -2.26 25.37
N HIS A 140 -12.51 -2.73 24.15
CA HIS A 140 -11.66 -2.41 23.00
C HIS A 140 -12.52 -2.33 21.74
N HIS A 141 -12.08 -1.58 20.73
CA HIS A 141 -12.67 -1.65 19.41
C HIS A 141 -11.95 -2.66 18.52
N ILE A 142 -12.73 -3.47 17.81
CA ILE A 142 -12.26 -4.29 16.69
C ILE A 142 -12.96 -3.85 15.40
N MET A 143 -12.36 -4.15 14.26
CA MET A 143 -12.93 -3.93 12.95
C MET A 143 -12.83 -5.20 12.11
N VAL A 144 -13.97 -5.80 11.80
CA VAL A 144 -14.06 -7.07 11.05
C VAL A 144 -14.50 -6.82 9.61
N PRO A 145 -14.04 -7.59 8.61
CA PRO A 145 -14.53 -7.46 7.24
C PRO A 145 -16.07 -7.57 7.16
N LYS A 146 -16.72 -6.66 6.44
CA LYS A 146 -18.16 -6.77 6.16
C LYS A 146 -18.47 -8.04 5.38
N LYS A 147 -19.65 -8.63 5.62
CA LYS A 147 -20.06 -9.88 4.97
C LYS A 147 -20.77 -9.69 3.62
N GLY A 148 -20.84 -8.47 3.10
CA GLY A 148 -21.45 -8.14 1.82
C GLY A 148 -20.46 -8.07 0.65
N VAL A 149 -20.85 -7.28 -0.36
CA VAL A 149 -20.07 -6.93 -1.55
C VAL A 149 -19.92 -5.41 -1.67
N ALA A 150 -18.81 -4.97 -2.24
CA ALA A 150 -18.58 -3.58 -2.61
C ALA A 150 -19.06 -3.33 -4.04
N VAL A 151 -20.11 -2.51 -4.20
CA VAL A 151 -20.62 -2.10 -5.52
C VAL A 151 -19.98 -0.78 -5.89
N HIS A 152 -19.19 -0.78 -6.96
CA HIS A 152 -18.49 0.42 -7.45
C HIS A 152 -19.12 0.89 -8.75
N ILE A 153 -19.80 2.04 -8.72
CA ILE A 153 -20.38 2.68 -9.91
C ILE A 153 -19.45 3.82 -10.32
N ASN A 154 -18.68 3.61 -11.38
CA ASN A 154 -17.53 4.45 -11.70
C ASN A 154 -17.82 5.40 -12.87
N ALA A 155 -17.14 6.54 -12.87
CA ALA A 155 -17.17 7.51 -13.97
C ALA A 155 -16.30 7.09 -15.16
N PHE A 156 -16.43 7.84 -16.26
CA PHE A 156 -15.78 7.53 -17.54
C PHE A 156 -14.32 7.98 -17.64
N ASN A 157 -13.89 8.90 -16.78
CA ASN A 157 -12.60 9.58 -16.92
C ASN A 157 -11.40 8.67 -16.60
N PHE A 158 -11.56 7.79 -15.61
CA PHE A 158 -10.51 6.91 -15.10
C PHE A 158 -11.00 5.46 -15.02
N PRO A 159 -11.18 4.76 -16.15
CA PRO A 159 -11.66 3.38 -16.15
C PRO A 159 -10.74 2.40 -15.41
N VAL A 160 -9.42 2.64 -15.38
CA VAL A 160 -8.46 1.78 -14.67
C VAL A 160 -8.23 2.28 -13.26
N TRP A 161 -7.86 3.55 -13.08
CA TRP A 161 -7.56 4.12 -11.78
C TRP A 161 -8.80 4.11 -10.87
N GLY A 162 -9.96 4.53 -11.37
CA GLY A 162 -11.20 4.56 -10.58
C GLY A 162 -11.71 3.16 -10.20
N MET A 163 -11.37 2.13 -10.98
CA MET A 163 -11.60 0.74 -10.57
C MET A 163 -10.63 0.32 -9.48
N LEU A 164 -9.32 0.51 -9.70
CA LEU A 164 -8.29 -0.06 -8.85
C LEU A 164 -8.02 0.71 -7.56
N GLU A 165 -8.30 2.00 -7.49
CA GLU A 165 -8.23 2.76 -6.24
C GLU A 165 -9.26 2.25 -5.22
N LYS A 166 -10.48 1.91 -5.69
CA LYS A 166 -11.54 1.30 -4.86
C LYS A 166 -11.27 -0.17 -4.58
N CYS A 167 -11.02 -0.95 -5.64
CA CYS A 167 -10.77 -2.39 -5.55
C CYS A 167 -9.62 -2.75 -4.62
N ALA A 168 -8.51 -2.01 -4.67
CA ALA A 168 -7.37 -2.25 -3.79
C ALA A 168 -7.75 -2.14 -2.32
N VAL A 169 -8.63 -1.19 -1.98
CA VAL A 169 -9.05 -0.90 -0.61
C VAL A 169 -10.02 -1.96 -0.08
N ASN A 170 -11.09 -2.31 -0.81
CA ASN A 170 -12.03 -3.34 -0.34
C ASN A 170 -11.39 -4.75 -0.33
N TRP A 171 -10.50 -5.07 -1.28
CA TRP A 171 -9.76 -6.33 -1.23
C TRP A 171 -8.82 -6.37 -0.05
N MET A 172 -8.14 -5.26 0.29
CA MET A 172 -7.32 -5.20 1.51
C MET A 172 -8.17 -5.40 2.78
N ALA A 173 -9.42 -4.90 2.78
CA ALA A 173 -10.40 -5.10 3.84
C ALA A 173 -11.06 -6.49 3.87
N GLY A 174 -10.84 -7.34 2.85
CA GLY A 174 -11.45 -8.67 2.76
C GLY A 174 -12.88 -8.70 2.21
N VAL A 175 -13.28 -7.69 1.43
CA VAL A 175 -14.61 -7.56 0.81
C VAL A 175 -14.47 -7.73 -0.71
N PRO A 176 -15.34 -8.50 -1.39
CA PRO A 176 -15.34 -8.68 -2.85
C PRO A 176 -15.95 -7.45 -3.56
N ALA A 177 -15.68 -7.27 -4.85
CA ALA A 177 -16.18 -6.13 -5.64
C ALA A 177 -17.04 -6.54 -6.84
N VAL A 178 -18.07 -5.73 -7.11
CA VAL A 178 -18.83 -5.70 -8.37
C VAL A 178 -18.68 -4.30 -8.95
N VAL A 179 -17.97 -4.19 -10.07
CA VAL A 179 -17.60 -2.91 -10.69
C VAL A 179 -18.46 -2.64 -11.91
N LEU A 180 -19.06 -1.45 -11.97
CA LEU A 180 -19.84 -0.93 -13.07
C LEU A 180 -19.09 0.28 -13.66
N PRO A 181 -18.12 0.07 -14.56
CA PRO A 181 -17.47 1.16 -15.27
C PRO A 181 -18.46 1.89 -16.20
N ALA A 182 -18.27 3.19 -16.39
CA ALA A 182 -19.10 3.94 -17.33
C ALA A 182 -18.96 3.39 -18.76
N PRO A 183 -20.07 3.24 -19.52
CA PRO A 183 -20.07 2.59 -20.82
C PRO A 183 -19.09 3.15 -21.85
N SER A 184 -18.85 4.47 -21.84
CA SER A 184 -18.03 5.15 -22.86
C SER A 184 -16.56 4.76 -22.85
N SER A 185 -16.04 4.22 -21.75
CA SER A 185 -14.64 3.83 -21.59
C SER A 185 -14.45 2.46 -20.91
N SER A 186 -15.54 1.69 -20.76
CA SER A 186 -15.52 0.42 -20.02
C SER A 186 -14.66 -0.66 -20.67
N TYR A 187 -14.41 -0.58 -21.97
CA TYR A 187 -13.53 -1.50 -22.69
C TYR A 187 -12.11 -1.56 -22.11
N LEU A 188 -11.61 -0.44 -21.58
CA LEU A 188 -10.28 -0.39 -20.97
C LEU A 188 -10.29 -1.02 -19.57
N ALA A 189 -11.34 -0.77 -18.78
CA ALA A 189 -11.55 -1.43 -17.49
C ALA A 189 -11.70 -2.95 -17.65
N GLU A 190 -12.45 -3.38 -18.66
CA GLU A 190 -12.67 -4.78 -19.01
C GLU A 190 -11.37 -5.48 -19.40
N ALA A 191 -10.54 -4.87 -20.26
CA ALA A 191 -9.24 -5.42 -20.64
C ALA A 191 -8.33 -5.64 -19.42
N VAL A 192 -8.28 -4.67 -18.49
CA VAL A 192 -7.52 -4.82 -17.25
C VAL A 192 -8.13 -5.91 -16.36
N ALA A 193 -9.45 -5.93 -16.18
CA ALA A 193 -10.15 -6.97 -15.41
C ALA A 193 -9.89 -8.37 -15.98
N ARG A 194 -9.84 -8.51 -17.32
CA ARG A 194 -9.49 -9.75 -18.00
C ARG A 194 -8.09 -10.23 -17.64
N SER A 195 -7.11 -9.33 -17.66
CA SER A 195 -5.74 -9.65 -17.21
C SER A 195 -5.69 -9.98 -15.71
N ILE A 196 -6.51 -9.35 -14.86
CA ILE A 196 -6.64 -9.70 -13.44
C ILE A 196 -7.19 -11.13 -13.28
N ILE A 197 -8.30 -11.47 -13.94
CA ILE A 197 -8.91 -12.80 -13.86
C ILE A 197 -7.98 -13.89 -14.40
N ALA A 198 -7.33 -13.64 -15.55
CA ALA A 198 -6.39 -14.57 -16.15
C ALA A 198 -5.14 -14.84 -15.30
N SER A 199 -4.83 -13.97 -14.33
CA SER A 199 -3.69 -14.16 -13.43
C SER A 199 -3.92 -15.28 -12.41
N GLY A 200 -5.16 -15.60 -12.06
CA GLY A 200 -5.51 -16.53 -10.98
C GLY A 200 -5.07 -16.08 -9.57
N ILE A 201 -4.62 -14.83 -9.41
CA ILE A 201 -4.10 -14.31 -8.13
C ILE A 201 -5.25 -14.02 -7.15
N LEU A 202 -6.35 -13.48 -7.65
CA LEU A 202 -7.53 -13.22 -6.83
C LEU A 202 -8.38 -14.49 -6.69
N PRO A 203 -9.01 -14.72 -5.53
CA PRO A 203 -10.04 -15.75 -5.41
C PRO A 203 -11.18 -15.53 -6.40
N GLU A 204 -11.72 -16.61 -6.95
CA GLU A 204 -12.94 -16.59 -7.75
C GLU A 204 -14.08 -15.85 -7.01
N GLY A 205 -14.77 -14.95 -7.72
CA GLY A 205 -15.82 -14.09 -7.16
C GLY A 205 -15.32 -12.84 -6.42
N ALA A 206 -14.00 -12.66 -6.22
CA ALA A 206 -13.45 -11.45 -5.59
C ALA A 206 -13.60 -10.19 -6.46
N LEU A 207 -13.63 -10.36 -7.79
CA LEU A 207 -13.89 -9.31 -8.77
C LEU A 207 -14.98 -9.79 -9.73
N GLN A 208 -15.98 -8.94 -9.94
CA GLN A 208 -16.94 -9.04 -11.02
C GLN A 208 -17.05 -7.68 -11.70
N ILE A 209 -17.28 -7.67 -13.02
CA ILE A 209 -17.40 -6.44 -13.80
C ILE A 209 -18.62 -6.50 -14.71
N ILE A 210 -19.46 -5.48 -14.65
CA ILE A 210 -20.63 -5.30 -15.51
C ILE A 210 -20.42 -4.06 -16.37
N ASN A 211 -19.93 -4.28 -17.58
CA ASN A 211 -19.75 -3.24 -18.59
C ASN A 211 -21.11 -2.73 -19.12
N GLY A 212 -21.68 -1.69 -18.51
CA GLY A 212 -22.94 -1.10 -18.96
C GLY A 212 -23.75 -0.44 -17.83
N THR A 213 -24.81 0.27 -18.20
CA THR A 213 -25.68 0.97 -17.24
C THR A 213 -26.82 0.07 -16.77
N VAL A 214 -26.66 -0.53 -15.59
CA VAL A 214 -27.67 -1.39 -14.96
C VAL A 214 -28.57 -0.57 -14.03
N LYS A 215 -29.89 -0.55 -14.28
CA LYS A 215 -30.83 0.28 -13.50
C LYS A 215 -31.24 -0.33 -12.16
N ASN A 216 -31.21 -1.66 -12.05
CA ASN A 216 -31.64 -2.43 -10.88
C ASN A 216 -30.46 -2.90 -10.00
N ILE A 217 -29.26 -2.33 -10.16
CA ILE A 217 -28.07 -2.72 -9.36
C ILE A 217 -28.28 -2.54 -7.85
N LEU A 218 -29.14 -1.60 -7.45
CA LEU A 218 -29.42 -1.29 -6.05
C LEU A 218 -30.65 -2.03 -5.50
N ASP A 219 -31.37 -2.82 -6.29
CA ASP A 219 -32.65 -3.40 -5.87
C ASP A 219 -32.47 -4.47 -4.80
N THR A 220 -31.32 -5.15 -4.81
CA THR A 220 -31.01 -6.31 -3.95
C THR A 220 -29.71 -6.15 -3.16
N VAL A 221 -29.26 -4.91 -2.96
CA VAL A 221 -28.22 -4.63 -1.95
C VAL A 221 -28.76 -4.88 -0.55
N GLU A 222 -27.88 -5.21 0.38
CA GLU A 222 -28.18 -5.58 1.76
C GLU A 222 -27.34 -4.74 2.74
N SER A 223 -27.72 -4.72 4.03
CA SER A 223 -27.05 -3.93 5.08
C SER A 223 -25.53 -4.16 5.25
N GLN A 224 -24.99 -5.26 4.74
CA GLN A 224 -23.57 -5.58 4.78
C GLN A 224 -22.80 -5.18 3.52
N ASP A 225 -23.49 -4.75 2.47
CA ASP A 225 -22.86 -4.23 1.26
C ASP A 225 -22.35 -2.81 1.49
N VAL A 226 -21.54 -2.33 0.56
CA VAL A 226 -21.10 -0.93 0.49
C VAL A 226 -21.26 -0.46 -0.95
N VAL A 227 -21.88 0.70 -1.15
CA VAL A 227 -22.01 1.30 -2.47
C VAL A 227 -21.11 2.52 -2.55
N THR A 228 -20.28 2.57 -3.58
CA THR A 228 -19.38 3.69 -3.84
C THR A 228 -19.63 4.21 -5.25
N PHE A 229 -20.10 5.45 -5.36
CA PHE A 229 -20.44 6.09 -6.63
C PHE A 229 -19.49 7.25 -6.93
N THR A 230 -18.99 7.28 -8.17
CA THR A 230 -18.33 8.45 -8.78
C THR A 230 -19.07 8.87 -10.03
N GLY A 231 -19.46 10.14 -10.13
CA GLY A 231 -20.11 10.70 -11.32
C GLY A 231 -20.87 11.98 -11.03
N SER A 232 -21.87 12.33 -11.84
CA SER A 232 -22.56 13.63 -11.64
C SER A 232 -23.30 13.72 -10.32
N ALA A 233 -23.36 14.93 -9.73
CA ALA A 233 -24.10 15.20 -8.50
C ALA A 233 -25.60 14.92 -8.64
N LYS A 234 -26.14 15.04 -9.86
CA LYS A 234 -27.55 14.71 -10.17
C LYS A 234 -27.78 13.20 -10.04
N THR A 235 -26.96 12.38 -10.72
CA THR A 235 -27.08 10.92 -10.67
C THR A 235 -26.80 10.39 -9.27
N GLY A 236 -25.75 10.88 -8.61
CA GLY A 236 -25.42 10.46 -7.25
C GLY A 236 -26.54 10.71 -6.25
N ARG A 237 -27.22 11.87 -6.33
CA ARG A 237 -28.40 12.16 -5.48
C ARG A 237 -29.59 11.23 -5.75
N LEU A 238 -29.83 10.87 -7.01
CA LEU A 238 -30.88 9.91 -7.36
C LEU A 238 -30.57 8.52 -6.79
N LEU A 239 -29.33 8.07 -6.92
CA LEU A 239 -28.88 6.78 -6.37
C LEU A 239 -28.91 6.79 -4.84
N LYS A 240 -28.43 7.85 -4.19
CA LYS A 240 -28.45 8.00 -2.73
C LYS A 240 -29.87 7.96 -2.14
N ALA A 241 -30.86 8.43 -2.91
CA ALA A 241 -32.27 8.42 -2.53
C ALA A 241 -32.97 7.08 -2.81
N HIS A 242 -32.25 6.05 -3.29
CA HIS A 242 -32.85 4.76 -3.62
C HIS A 242 -33.49 4.10 -2.39
N PRO A 243 -34.76 3.66 -2.44
CA PRO A 243 -35.48 3.15 -1.27
C PRO A 243 -34.78 1.99 -0.57
N ARG A 244 -34.14 1.09 -1.33
CA ARG A 244 -33.41 -0.06 -0.78
C ARG A 244 -32.23 0.36 0.10
N LEU A 245 -31.49 1.41 -0.28
CA LEU A 245 -30.36 1.91 0.52
C LEU A 245 -30.83 2.42 1.89
N ILE A 246 -31.98 3.10 1.91
CA ILE A 246 -32.57 3.62 3.14
C ILE A 246 -33.09 2.47 4.01
N GLN A 247 -33.82 1.52 3.40
CA GLN A 247 -34.40 0.37 4.10
C GLN A 247 -33.33 -0.50 4.77
N GLU A 248 -32.24 -0.79 4.06
CA GLU A 248 -31.15 -1.64 4.55
C GLU A 248 -30.05 -0.85 5.26
N SER A 249 -30.14 0.49 5.30
CA SER A 249 -29.12 1.40 5.83
C SER A 249 -27.72 1.12 5.24
N VAL A 250 -27.67 0.88 3.93
CA VAL A 250 -26.42 0.55 3.23
C VAL A 250 -25.52 1.79 3.17
N PRO A 251 -24.25 1.70 3.57
CA PRO A 251 -23.29 2.77 3.37
C PRO A 251 -23.19 3.17 1.90
N PHE A 252 -23.42 4.45 1.62
CA PHE A 252 -23.33 5.04 0.28
C PHE A 252 -22.31 6.18 0.27
N THR A 253 -21.13 5.92 -0.30
CA THR A 253 -20.09 6.93 -0.51
C THR A 253 -20.29 7.56 -1.89
N MET A 254 -20.32 8.89 -1.94
CA MET A 254 -20.53 9.66 -3.15
C MET A 254 -19.36 10.61 -3.38
N GLU A 255 -18.71 10.46 -4.53
CA GLU A 255 -17.83 11.45 -5.13
C GLU A 255 -18.56 12.05 -6.34
N ALA A 256 -18.67 13.38 -6.38
CA ALA A 256 -19.41 14.09 -7.40
C ALA A 256 -18.67 15.30 -7.99
N ASP A 257 -19.35 15.99 -8.91
CA ASP A 257 -18.92 17.25 -9.53
C ASP A 257 -18.28 18.22 -8.50
N SER A 258 -17.21 18.91 -8.89
CA SER A 258 -16.41 19.73 -7.98
C SER A 258 -15.81 20.95 -8.68
N LEU A 259 -16.11 22.14 -8.16
CA LEU A 259 -15.51 23.39 -8.64
C LEU A 259 -14.22 23.69 -7.87
N ASN A 260 -13.18 22.91 -8.13
CA ASN A 260 -11.88 23.06 -7.45
C ASN A 260 -11.26 24.44 -7.72
N ALA A 261 -10.61 24.98 -6.70
CA ALA A 261 -10.03 26.31 -6.72
C ALA A 261 -8.50 26.28 -6.69
N SER A 262 -7.86 27.23 -7.37
CA SER A 262 -6.45 27.54 -7.19
C SER A 262 -6.32 29.03 -6.87
N VAL A 263 -5.66 29.34 -5.76
CA VAL A 263 -5.47 30.70 -5.24
C VAL A 263 -4.03 31.13 -5.49
N LEU A 264 -3.83 32.32 -6.07
CA LEU A 264 -2.53 32.96 -6.11
C LEU A 264 -2.39 33.84 -4.86
N GLY A 265 -1.37 33.61 -4.04
CA GLY A 265 -1.07 34.45 -2.87
C GLY A 265 -0.64 35.86 -3.28
N GLU A 266 -0.84 36.85 -2.40
CA GLU A 266 -0.51 38.25 -2.68
C GLU A 266 1.00 38.49 -2.90
N ASP A 267 1.85 37.62 -2.35
CA ASP A 267 3.30 37.65 -2.51
C ASP A 267 3.78 37.02 -3.83
N ALA A 268 2.92 36.25 -4.51
CA ALA A 268 3.22 35.54 -5.74
C ALA A 268 2.96 36.42 -6.97
N VAL A 269 3.82 37.42 -7.17
CA VAL A 269 3.76 38.40 -8.28
C VAL A 269 4.60 37.97 -9.50
N PRO A 270 4.40 38.54 -10.70
CA PRO A 270 5.23 38.28 -11.87
C PRO A 270 6.73 38.41 -11.58
N GLY A 271 7.51 37.43 -12.04
CA GLY A 271 8.94 37.33 -11.74
C GLY A 271 9.29 36.52 -10.49
N THR A 272 8.29 36.11 -9.70
CA THR A 272 8.49 35.14 -8.62
C THR A 272 8.33 33.69 -9.13
N PRO A 273 9.05 32.71 -8.55
CA PRO A 273 8.80 31.30 -8.81
C PRO A 273 7.34 30.88 -8.56
N GLU A 274 6.68 31.42 -7.54
CA GLU A 274 5.32 31.05 -7.16
C GLU A 274 4.29 31.43 -8.23
N PHE A 275 4.47 32.59 -8.88
CA PHE A 275 3.66 33.00 -10.02
C PHE A 275 3.82 32.01 -11.20
N ASP A 276 5.07 31.69 -11.56
CA ASP A 276 5.34 30.74 -12.65
C ASP A 276 4.79 29.33 -12.36
N LEU A 277 4.90 28.90 -11.10
CA LEU A 277 4.33 27.64 -10.62
C LEU A 277 2.81 27.62 -10.72
N PHE A 278 2.15 28.70 -10.31
CA PHE A 278 0.70 28.86 -10.41
C PHE A 278 0.22 28.76 -11.87
N ILE A 279 0.83 29.54 -12.79
CA ILE A 279 0.47 29.50 -14.22
C ILE A 279 0.67 28.11 -14.81
N LYS A 280 1.79 27.45 -14.48
CA LYS A 280 2.09 26.09 -14.92
C LYS A 280 1.05 25.09 -14.42
N GLU A 281 0.66 25.19 -13.15
CA GLU A 281 -0.29 24.28 -12.52
C GLU A 281 -1.69 24.43 -13.09
N VAL A 282 -2.19 25.67 -13.21
CA VAL A 282 -3.50 25.95 -13.82
C VAL A 282 -3.55 25.41 -15.26
N ARG A 283 -2.52 25.70 -16.08
CA ARG A 283 -2.44 25.15 -17.44
C ARG A 283 -2.45 23.62 -17.45
N ASN A 284 -1.66 22.97 -16.60
CA ASN A 284 -1.58 21.50 -16.55
C ASN A 284 -2.93 20.89 -16.18
N GLU A 285 -3.64 21.47 -15.20
CA GLU A 285 -4.93 20.97 -14.74
C GLU A 285 -6.07 21.20 -15.73
N MET A 286 -6.03 22.30 -16.51
CA MET A 286 -6.94 22.50 -17.63
C MET A 286 -6.72 21.50 -18.77
N THR A 287 -5.48 21.09 -19.02
CA THR A 287 -5.13 20.38 -20.27
C THR A 287 -4.89 18.89 -20.11
N SER A 288 -4.45 18.42 -18.94
CA SER A 288 -4.31 16.99 -18.67
C SER A 288 -5.67 16.30 -18.76
N LYS A 289 -5.74 15.23 -19.55
CA LYS A 289 -6.98 14.52 -19.92
C LYS A 289 -8.06 15.42 -20.51
N CYS A 290 -7.66 16.50 -21.18
CA CYS A 290 -8.59 17.52 -21.68
C CYS A 290 -9.50 18.05 -20.55
N GLY A 291 -8.93 18.23 -19.35
CA GLY A 291 -9.63 18.74 -18.17
C GLY A 291 -10.68 17.78 -17.57
N GLN A 292 -10.78 16.53 -18.03
CA GLN A 292 -11.75 15.53 -17.54
C GLN A 292 -11.30 14.87 -16.23
N LYS A 293 -10.80 15.65 -15.27
CA LYS A 293 -10.46 15.18 -13.93
C LYS A 293 -11.43 15.81 -12.94
N CYS A 294 -11.99 15.01 -12.03
CA CYS A 294 -12.80 15.51 -10.92
C CYS A 294 -12.04 16.52 -10.05
N THR A 295 -10.72 16.42 -10.02
CA THR A 295 -9.80 17.32 -9.32
C THR A 295 -9.22 18.44 -10.19
N ALA A 296 -9.67 18.64 -11.43
CA ALA A 296 -9.14 19.72 -12.27
C ALA A 296 -9.51 21.11 -11.71
N ILE A 297 -8.61 22.09 -11.83
CA ILE A 297 -8.88 23.47 -11.43
C ILE A 297 -10.01 24.01 -12.32
N ARG A 298 -11.04 24.58 -11.69
CA ARG A 298 -12.19 25.21 -12.37
C ARG A 298 -12.26 26.71 -12.09
N ARG A 299 -11.75 27.14 -10.93
CA ARG A 299 -11.79 28.53 -10.47
C ARG A 299 -10.37 28.98 -10.12
N VAL A 300 -9.94 30.07 -10.75
CA VAL A 300 -8.59 30.63 -10.64
C VAL A 300 -8.73 31.96 -9.90
N ILE A 301 -8.43 31.97 -8.61
CA ILE A 301 -8.68 33.08 -7.69
C ILE A 301 -7.39 33.87 -7.53
N VAL A 302 -7.39 35.15 -7.90
CA VAL A 302 -6.16 35.96 -8.02
C VAL A 302 -6.34 37.34 -7.41
N PRO A 303 -5.29 37.99 -6.87
CA PRO A 303 -5.37 39.37 -6.42
C PRO A 303 -5.86 40.28 -7.55
N GLU A 304 -6.75 41.23 -7.24
CA GLU A 304 -7.40 42.07 -8.26
C GLU A 304 -6.41 42.81 -9.17
N HIS A 305 -5.25 43.19 -8.63
CA HIS A 305 -4.19 43.89 -9.36
C HIS A 305 -3.31 42.97 -10.24
N LEU A 306 -3.47 41.64 -10.16
CA LEU A 306 -2.71 40.64 -10.94
C LEU A 306 -3.55 39.92 -12.00
N VAL A 307 -4.83 40.27 -12.15
CA VAL A 307 -5.75 39.60 -13.08
C VAL A 307 -5.24 39.63 -14.52
N GLU A 308 -4.76 40.78 -14.99
CA GLU A 308 -4.25 40.95 -16.36
C GLU A 308 -2.97 40.13 -16.59
N ASP A 309 -2.03 40.18 -15.64
CA ASP A 309 -0.77 39.42 -15.71
C ASP A 309 -1.03 37.91 -15.81
N VAL A 310 -1.96 37.40 -14.98
CA VAL A 310 -2.37 35.99 -15.00
C VAL A 310 -3.06 35.65 -16.31
N GLN A 311 -4.00 36.48 -16.77
CA GLN A 311 -4.72 36.25 -18.03
C GLN A 311 -3.74 36.15 -19.22
N ILE A 312 -2.81 37.09 -19.35
CA ILE A 312 -1.82 37.11 -20.43
C ILE A 312 -0.88 35.90 -20.34
N SER A 313 -0.36 35.61 -19.14
CA SER A 313 0.61 34.53 -18.93
C SER A 313 -0.02 33.16 -19.17
N LEU A 314 -1.24 32.95 -18.68
CA LEU A 314 -1.98 31.71 -18.87
C LEU A 314 -2.40 31.52 -20.32
N GLY A 315 -2.86 32.57 -21.02
CA GLY A 315 -3.16 32.50 -22.45
C GLY A 315 -1.94 32.08 -23.27
N LYS A 316 -0.78 32.71 -23.07
CA LYS A 316 0.49 32.31 -23.72
C LYS A 316 0.93 30.88 -23.39
N ALA A 317 0.59 30.40 -22.18
CA ALA A 317 0.91 29.04 -21.77
C ALA A 317 -0.01 28.00 -22.42
N LEU A 318 -1.28 28.35 -22.64
CA LEU A 318 -2.28 27.53 -23.33
C LEU A 318 -2.04 27.48 -24.85
N ASP A 319 -1.58 28.56 -25.48
CA ASP A 319 -1.27 28.62 -26.93
C ASP A 319 -0.24 27.57 -27.37
N LYS A 320 0.60 27.11 -26.43
CA LYS A 320 1.64 26.10 -26.68
C LYS A 320 1.12 24.67 -26.63
N VAL A 321 -0.17 24.47 -26.37
CA VAL A 321 -0.78 23.14 -26.17
C VAL A 321 -1.35 22.66 -27.49
N THR A 322 -0.63 21.76 -28.14
CA THR A 322 -1.04 21.10 -29.39
C THR A 322 -2.14 20.07 -29.15
N ILE A 323 -3.20 20.13 -29.97
CA ILE A 323 -4.37 19.25 -29.89
C ILE A 323 -4.37 18.30 -31.08
N GLY A 324 -4.71 17.02 -30.90
CA GLY A 324 -4.75 16.08 -32.02
C GLY A 324 -4.78 14.60 -31.64
N ASP A 325 -4.38 13.73 -32.57
CA ASP A 325 -4.28 12.28 -32.32
C ASP A 325 -3.20 12.01 -31.26
N PRO A 326 -3.55 11.44 -30.09
CA PRO A 326 -2.62 11.18 -29.00
C PRO A 326 -1.51 10.18 -29.33
N ARG A 327 -1.58 9.49 -30.48
CA ARG A 327 -0.52 8.61 -30.99
C ARG A 327 0.68 9.39 -31.53
N LEU A 328 0.52 10.67 -31.83
CA LEU A 328 1.59 11.54 -32.34
C LEU A 328 2.38 12.18 -31.19
N LYS A 329 3.72 12.21 -31.31
CA LYS A 329 4.62 12.66 -30.24
C LYS A 329 4.54 14.15 -29.96
N GLU A 330 4.11 14.94 -30.94
CA GLU A 330 3.96 16.39 -30.89
C GLU A 330 2.68 16.82 -30.20
N VAL A 331 1.66 15.96 -30.10
CA VAL A 331 0.38 16.26 -29.44
C VAL A 331 0.57 16.33 -27.92
N ARG A 332 -0.05 17.32 -27.28
CA ARG A 332 0.03 17.55 -25.83
C ARG A 332 -1.32 17.40 -25.13
N MET A 333 -2.41 17.57 -25.85
CA MET A 333 -3.77 17.34 -25.38
C MET A 333 -4.55 16.55 -26.44
N GLY A 334 -5.23 15.47 -26.04
CA GLY A 334 -6.08 14.71 -26.96
C GLY A 334 -7.53 15.22 -26.95
N SER A 335 -8.50 14.31 -26.92
CA SER A 335 -9.93 14.64 -26.98
C SER A 335 -10.67 14.41 -25.66
N LEU A 336 -11.91 14.90 -25.58
CA LEU A 336 -12.88 14.43 -24.59
C LEU A 336 -13.29 12.99 -24.91
N VAL A 337 -13.90 12.27 -23.95
CA VAL A 337 -14.21 10.84 -24.13
C VAL A 337 -15.28 10.56 -25.21
N SER A 338 -16.12 11.55 -25.55
CA SER A 338 -17.22 11.39 -26.52
C SER A 338 -17.75 12.71 -27.04
N GLN A 339 -18.42 12.68 -28.20
CA GLN A 339 -19.12 13.84 -28.76
C GLN A 339 -20.24 14.35 -27.84
N GLN A 340 -20.89 13.46 -27.09
CA GLN A 340 -21.87 13.84 -26.10
C GLN A 340 -21.25 14.70 -25.00
N GLN A 341 -20.01 14.41 -24.59
CA GLN A 341 -19.30 15.25 -23.64
C GLN A 341 -18.86 16.59 -24.24
N VAL A 342 -18.47 16.63 -25.52
CA VAL A 342 -18.23 17.92 -26.21
C VAL A 342 -19.46 18.81 -26.11
N GLN A 343 -20.65 18.29 -26.43
CA GLN A 343 -21.88 19.07 -26.34
C GLN A 343 -22.17 19.51 -24.90
N ALA A 344 -22.03 18.62 -23.91
CA ALA A 344 -22.25 18.96 -22.51
C ALA A 344 -21.30 20.06 -22.00
N VAL A 345 -20.04 20.06 -22.45
CA VAL A 345 -19.08 21.12 -22.13
C VAL A 345 -19.47 22.43 -22.81
N ARG A 346 -19.84 22.41 -24.11
CA ARG A 346 -20.32 23.60 -24.84
C ARG A 346 -21.52 24.24 -24.15
N ASP A 347 -22.51 23.44 -23.75
CA ASP A 347 -23.71 23.93 -23.04
C ASP A 347 -23.31 24.58 -21.71
N SER A 348 -22.35 23.99 -20.99
CA SER A 348 -21.86 24.55 -19.73
C SER A 348 -21.09 25.86 -19.93
N VAL A 349 -20.27 25.95 -20.97
CA VAL A 349 -19.57 27.20 -21.32
C VAL A 349 -20.57 28.30 -21.71
N ALA A 350 -21.62 27.96 -22.46
CA ALA A 350 -22.68 28.91 -22.80
C ALA A 350 -23.44 29.44 -21.57
N ASP A 351 -23.65 28.59 -20.56
CA ASP A 351 -24.20 29.03 -19.27
C ASP A 351 -23.23 29.94 -18.50
N LEU A 352 -21.95 29.57 -18.42
CA LEU A 352 -20.92 30.37 -17.74
C LEU A 352 -20.72 31.73 -18.42
N ALA A 353 -20.81 31.79 -19.75
CA ALA A 353 -20.64 33.01 -20.54
C ALA A 353 -21.73 34.09 -20.29
N LYS A 354 -22.82 33.74 -19.57
CA LYS A 354 -23.82 34.70 -19.11
C LYS A 354 -23.31 35.61 -18.00
N GLU A 355 -22.32 35.16 -17.24
CA GLU A 355 -21.77 35.83 -16.06
C GLU A 355 -20.27 36.11 -16.15
N ALA A 356 -19.58 35.54 -17.15
CA ALA A 356 -18.14 35.67 -17.34
C ALA A 356 -17.80 35.87 -18.82
N GLN A 357 -16.71 36.57 -19.11
CA GLN A 357 -16.21 36.79 -20.47
C GLN A 357 -15.23 35.69 -20.87
N ILE A 358 -15.34 35.13 -22.08
CA ILE A 358 -14.30 34.28 -22.65
C ILE A 358 -13.10 35.16 -23.01
N VAL A 359 -11.95 34.92 -22.38
CA VAL A 359 -10.70 35.69 -22.56
C VAL A 359 -9.61 34.91 -23.28
N TYR A 360 -9.79 33.60 -23.46
CA TYR A 360 -8.95 32.74 -24.31
C TYR A 360 -9.77 31.55 -24.84
N GLY A 361 -9.47 31.15 -26.08
CA GLY A 361 -10.06 30.00 -26.76
C GLY A 361 -11.31 30.34 -27.56
N ASP A 362 -11.71 29.40 -28.42
CA ASP A 362 -12.90 29.46 -29.27
C ASP A 362 -13.62 28.10 -29.23
N LEU A 363 -14.95 28.13 -29.18
CA LEU A 363 -15.77 26.91 -29.26
C LEU A 363 -15.95 26.46 -30.72
N ASP A 364 -15.95 27.37 -31.69
CA ASP A 364 -16.37 27.05 -33.06
C ASP A 364 -15.22 26.61 -33.97
N THR A 365 -14.01 27.11 -33.69
CA THR A 365 -12.80 26.78 -34.47
C THR A 365 -11.83 25.95 -33.65
N ILE A 366 -11.40 24.82 -34.21
CA ILE A 366 -10.35 23.99 -33.62
C ILE A 366 -9.46 23.39 -34.71
N GLU A 367 -8.16 23.52 -34.51
CA GLU A 367 -7.14 22.90 -35.34
C GLU A 367 -6.59 21.65 -34.65
N THR A 368 -6.52 20.54 -35.38
CA THR A 368 -6.08 19.24 -34.86
C THR A 368 -4.92 18.69 -35.70
N ILE A 369 -3.92 18.15 -35.02
CA ILE A 369 -2.78 17.47 -35.64
C ILE A 369 -3.12 15.99 -35.83
N GLY A 370 -3.10 15.51 -37.08
CA GLY A 370 -3.27 14.08 -37.39
C GLY A 370 -4.67 13.50 -37.16
N ALA A 371 -5.68 14.34 -36.90
CA ALA A 371 -7.06 13.91 -36.67
C ALA A 371 -8.06 14.84 -37.38
N ASP A 372 -9.27 14.33 -37.63
CA ASP A 372 -10.40 15.11 -38.15
C ASP A 372 -11.18 15.75 -36.99
N ALA A 373 -11.02 17.06 -36.83
CA ALA A 373 -11.66 17.88 -35.81
C ALA A 373 -13.18 17.71 -35.71
N LYS A 374 -13.87 17.41 -36.83
CA LYS A 374 -15.33 17.27 -36.85
C LYS A 374 -15.81 15.87 -36.44
N LYS A 375 -14.95 14.86 -36.61
CA LYS A 375 -15.28 13.46 -36.27
C LYS A 375 -14.89 13.10 -34.84
N GLY A 376 -13.70 13.53 -34.42
CA GLY A 376 -13.23 13.32 -33.06
C GLY A 376 -13.85 14.27 -32.04
N ALA A 377 -13.83 13.88 -30.77
CA ALA A 377 -14.45 14.62 -29.66
C ALA A 377 -13.55 15.75 -29.13
N PHE A 378 -13.00 16.57 -30.02
CA PHE A 378 -12.04 17.62 -29.66
C PHE A 378 -12.72 18.91 -29.18
N ILE A 379 -12.05 19.63 -28.29
CA ILE A 379 -12.45 20.97 -27.84
C ILE A 379 -11.22 21.79 -27.45
N SER A 380 -11.24 23.09 -27.74
CA SER A 380 -10.18 24.02 -27.36
C SER A 380 -10.23 24.32 -25.86
N PRO A 381 -9.09 24.60 -25.19
CA PRO A 381 -9.12 25.14 -23.84
C PRO A 381 -9.84 26.49 -23.81
N ILE A 382 -10.78 26.67 -22.88
CA ILE A 382 -11.56 27.89 -22.71
C ILE A 382 -11.22 28.52 -21.36
N LEU A 383 -10.73 29.75 -21.38
CA LEU A 383 -10.52 30.53 -20.16
C LEU A 383 -11.58 31.64 -20.11
N LEU A 384 -12.33 31.68 -19.02
CA LEU A 384 -13.26 32.76 -18.73
C LEU A 384 -12.69 33.71 -17.67
N ARG A 385 -13.26 34.91 -17.58
CA ARG A 385 -12.99 35.90 -16.52
C ARG A 385 -14.31 36.44 -16.00
N ALA A 386 -14.51 36.37 -14.68
CA ALA A 386 -15.65 36.93 -13.99
C ALA A 386 -15.20 38.13 -13.15
N ASP A 387 -15.55 39.34 -13.58
CA ASP A 387 -15.05 40.58 -12.94
C ASP A 387 -15.75 40.89 -11.61
N HIS A 388 -16.91 40.28 -11.33
CA HIS A 388 -17.72 40.50 -10.12
C HIS A 388 -18.10 39.20 -9.41
N PRO A 389 -17.13 38.35 -9.04
CA PRO A 389 -17.36 36.95 -8.69
C PRO A 389 -18.26 36.75 -7.45
N PHE A 390 -18.38 37.75 -6.57
CA PHE A 390 -19.29 37.71 -5.42
C PHE A 390 -20.77 37.94 -5.77
N GLN A 391 -21.05 38.55 -6.93
CA GLN A 391 -22.41 38.80 -7.43
C GLN A 391 -22.87 37.73 -8.41
N ASN A 392 -21.93 36.96 -8.96
CA ASN A 392 -22.19 35.87 -9.88
C ASN A 392 -22.62 34.60 -9.12
N SER A 393 -23.51 33.81 -9.73
CA SER A 393 -24.05 32.59 -9.14
C SER A 393 -23.70 31.33 -9.95
N ILE A 394 -23.81 31.40 -11.27
CA ILE A 394 -23.58 30.31 -12.21
C ILE A 394 -22.13 29.84 -12.17
N ILE A 395 -21.15 30.75 -12.12
CA ILE A 395 -19.71 30.39 -12.07
C ILE A 395 -19.31 29.59 -10.82
N HIS A 396 -20.13 29.65 -9.77
CA HIS A 396 -19.96 28.89 -8.54
C HIS A 396 -20.89 27.68 -8.45
N GLU A 397 -21.67 27.38 -9.48
CA GLU A 397 -22.65 26.29 -9.52
C GLU A 397 -22.51 25.34 -10.70
N ARG A 398 -22.16 25.86 -11.88
CA ARG A 398 -22.04 25.10 -13.11
C ARG A 398 -20.61 24.66 -13.34
N GLU A 399 -20.39 23.35 -13.40
CA GLU A 399 -19.13 22.78 -13.86
C GLU A 399 -19.18 22.52 -15.37
N ALA A 400 -18.14 22.97 -16.08
CA ALA A 400 -17.83 22.52 -17.43
C ALA A 400 -16.74 21.43 -17.34
N PHE A 401 -17.11 20.16 -17.46
CA PHE A 401 -16.21 19.01 -17.28
C PHE A 401 -15.31 18.76 -18.50
N GLY A 402 -14.46 19.73 -18.79
CA GLY A 402 -13.51 19.76 -19.91
C GLY A 402 -12.38 20.75 -19.63
N PRO A 403 -11.67 21.24 -20.66
CA PRO A 403 -10.52 22.13 -20.47
C PRO A 403 -10.96 23.58 -20.23
N VAL A 404 -11.77 23.80 -19.19
CA VAL A 404 -12.42 25.09 -18.89
C VAL A 404 -12.08 25.56 -17.48
N SER A 405 -11.77 26.85 -17.34
CA SER A 405 -11.53 27.51 -16.04
C SER A 405 -11.97 28.97 -16.08
N THR A 406 -12.27 29.55 -14.91
CA THR A 406 -12.68 30.96 -14.78
C THR A 406 -11.76 31.72 -13.80
N ILE A 407 -11.19 32.84 -14.25
CA ILE A 407 -10.43 33.80 -13.41
C ILE A 407 -11.38 34.66 -12.59
N MET A 408 -11.06 34.86 -11.31
CA MET A 408 -11.85 35.60 -10.34
C MET A 408 -10.94 36.51 -9.47
N PRO A 409 -11.16 37.83 -9.42
CA PRO A 409 -10.40 38.73 -8.57
C PRO A 409 -10.80 38.64 -7.09
N TYR A 410 -9.83 38.89 -6.19
CA TYR A 410 -10.04 39.13 -4.75
C TYR A 410 -9.17 40.28 -4.24
N LYS A 411 -9.55 40.90 -3.11
CA LYS A 411 -8.83 42.06 -2.51
C LYS A 411 -7.93 41.74 -1.33
N ASN A 412 -8.27 40.70 -0.59
CA ASN A 412 -7.50 40.21 0.56
C ASN A 412 -7.72 38.70 0.74
N LEU A 413 -6.92 38.07 1.60
CA LEU A 413 -6.99 36.62 1.82
C LEU A 413 -8.38 36.13 2.29
N ASP A 414 -9.13 36.92 3.08
CA ASP A 414 -10.48 36.55 3.52
C ASP A 414 -11.45 36.44 2.33
N GLU A 415 -11.36 37.37 1.38
CA GLU A 415 -12.10 37.29 0.12
C GLU A 415 -11.70 36.06 -0.71
N ALA A 416 -10.41 35.71 -0.78
CA ALA A 416 -9.96 34.51 -1.48
C ALA A 416 -10.51 33.22 -0.84
N ILE A 417 -10.53 33.16 0.49
CA ILE A 417 -11.12 32.05 1.26
C ILE A 417 -12.63 31.97 0.98
N GLN A 418 -13.34 33.10 1.05
CA GLN A 418 -14.77 33.15 0.79
C GLN A 418 -15.08 32.66 -0.63
N LEU A 419 -14.36 33.15 -1.63
CA LEU A 419 -14.51 32.69 -3.01
C LEU A 419 -14.24 31.19 -3.12
N ALA A 420 -13.17 30.65 -2.52
CA ALA A 420 -12.92 29.21 -2.52
C ALA A 420 -14.11 28.42 -1.93
N GLN A 421 -14.69 28.89 -0.84
CA GLN A 421 -15.86 28.27 -0.18
C GLN A 421 -17.16 28.38 -1.00
N MET A 422 -17.33 29.41 -1.84
CA MET A 422 -18.51 29.58 -2.70
C MET A 422 -18.73 28.42 -3.70
N GLY A 423 -17.74 27.54 -3.90
CA GLY A 423 -17.90 26.26 -4.61
C GLY A 423 -18.84 25.26 -3.90
N LYS A 424 -19.29 25.56 -2.68
CA LYS A 424 -20.22 24.77 -1.85
C LYS A 424 -19.68 23.37 -1.52
N GLY A 425 -18.38 23.29 -1.26
CA GLY A 425 -17.66 22.04 -1.00
C GLY A 425 -17.01 21.47 -2.26
N SER A 426 -15.71 21.20 -2.19
CA SER A 426 -14.89 20.78 -3.33
C SER A 426 -13.94 19.64 -2.92
N LEU A 427 -13.50 18.86 -3.90
CA LEU A 427 -12.53 17.79 -3.69
C LEU A 427 -11.17 18.37 -3.28
N VAL A 428 -10.71 19.40 -3.99
CA VAL A 428 -9.40 19.99 -3.75
C VAL A 428 -9.39 21.50 -3.95
N SER A 429 -8.55 22.19 -3.19
CA SER A 429 -8.03 23.50 -3.58
C SER A 429 -6.51 23.58 -3.53
N SER A 430 -5.94 24.65 -4.08
CA SER A 430 -4.52 24.96 -3.95
C SER A 430 -4.29 26.43 -3.65
N ILE A 431 -3.14 26.74 -3.06
CA ILE A 431 -2.61 28.09 -2.94
C ILE A 431 -1.14 28.12 -3.36
N ALA A 432 -0.74 29.08 -4.19
CA ALA A 432 0.64 29.34 -4.55
C ALA A 432 1.16 30.58 -3.80
N THR A 433 2.08 30.38 -2.85
CA THR A 433 2.63 31.44 -1.98
C THR A 433 3.95 30.97 -1.37
N ASN A 434 4.86 31.89 -1.07
CA ASN A 434 6.10 31.63 -0.34
C ASN A 434 6.05 32.16 1.11
N ASP A 435 4.88 32.61 1.58
CA ASP A 435 4.65 33.03 2.96
C ASP A 435 3.87 31.95 3.73
N ASP A 436 4.53 31.34 4.72
CA ASP A 436 3.95 30.30 5.57
C ASP A 436 2.75 30.79 6.40
N LYS A 437 2.63 32.10 6.67
CA LYS A 437 1.46 32.67 7.35
C LYS A 437 0.27 32.71 6.41
N ILE A 438 0.45 33.19 5.18
CA ILE A 438 -0.60 33.17 4.14
C ILE A 438 -1.05 31.72 3.89
N ALA A 439 -0.09 30.79 3.75
CA ALA A 439 -0.38 29.37 3.58
C ALA A 439 -1.20 28.80 4.74
N LYS A 440 -0.76 29.03 6.00
CA LYS A 440 -1.47 28.57 7.19
C LYS A 440 -2.87 29.14 7.28
N ASP A 441 -3.01 30.46 7.11
CA ASP A 441 -4.28 31.15 7.28
C ASP A 441 -5.28 30.73 6.20
N TYR A 442 -4.85 30.57 4.94
CA TYR A 442 -5.68 29.99 3.90
C TYR A 442 -6.10 28.55 4.24
N VAL A 443 -5.14 27.67 4.56
CA VAL A 443 -5.39 26.24 4.79
C VAL A 443 -6.41 26.04 5.92
N ILE A 444 -6.19 26.68 7.08
CA ILE A 444 -7.05 26.49 8.25
C ILE A 444 -8.48 27.00 7.99
N ASN A 445 -8.63 28.13 7.32
CA ASN A 445 -9.94 28.75 7.10
C ASN A 445 -10.68 28.18 5.88
N ALA A 446 -9.99 27.60 4.90
CA ALA A 446 -10.60 26.98 3.72
C ALA A 446 -10.88 25.47 3.87
N ALA A 447 -10.20 24.75 4.77
CA ALA A 447 -10.24 23.28 4.87
C ALA A 447 -11.64 22.70 5.14
N SER A 448 -12.52 23.43 5.81
CA SER A 448 -13.90 22.98 6.07
C SER A 448 -14.73 22.72 4.79
N HIS A 449 -14.28 23.25 3.64
CA HIS A 449 -14.94 23.11 2.34
C HIS A 449 -14.12 22.30 1.33
N HIS A 450 -12.96 21.74 1.71
CA HIS A 450 -12.07 21.04 0.79
C HIS A 450 -11.56 19.74 1.42
N GLY A 451 -11.68 18.60 0.74
CA GLY A 451 -11.11 17.35 1.26
C GLY A 451 -9.58 17.29 1.17
N ARG A 452 -8.99 18.10 0.29
CA ARG A 452 -7.53 18.27 0.16
C ARG A 452 -7.16 19.72 -0.16
N ILE A 453 -6.07 20.20 0.41
CA ILE A 453 -5.47 21.49 0.05
C ILE A 453 -4.00 21.28 -0.30
N LEU A 454 -3.56 21.78 -1.46
CA LEU A 454 -2.16 21.81 -1.86
C LEU A 454 -1.58 23.22 -1.63
N VAL A 455 -0.53 23.31 -0.82
CA VAL A 455 0.31 24.52 -0.74
C VAL A 455 1.49 24.35 -1.70
N LEU A 456 1.57 25.23 -2.69
CA LEU A 456 2.58 25.18 -3.76
C LEU A 456 3.57 26.32 -3.59
N ASN A 457 4.86 26.00 -3.47
CA ASN A 457 5.94 26.98 -3.41
C ASN A 457 7.21 26.43 -4.09
N ARG A 458 8.23 27.26 -4.23
CA ARG A 458 9.52 26.87 -4.84
C ARG A 458 10.22 25.69 -4.17
N GLU A 459 9.95 25.41 -2.90
CA GLU A 459 10.55 24.31 -2.16
C GLU A 459 9.84 22.98 -2.46
N SER A 460 8.51 22.97 -2.42
CA SER A 460 7.69 21.77 -2.65
C SER A 460 7.59 21.38 -4.13
N ALA A 461 7.69 22.35 -5.06
CA ALA A 461 7.40 22.14 -6.47
C ALA A 461 8.25 21.07 -7.19
N LYS A 462 9.46 20.78 -6.69
CA LYS A 462 10.36 19.78 -7.30
C LYS A 462 9.85 18.35 -7.13
N GLU A 463 9.15 18.09 -6.03
CA GLU A 463 8.66 16.76 -5.64
C GLU A 463 7.13 16.71 -5.55
N SER A 464 6.46 17.85 -5.73
CA SER A 464 5.01 17.96 -5.73
C SER A 464 4.40 17.01 -6.76
N THR A 465 3.39 16.28 -6.31
CA THR A 465 2.59 15.39 -7.15
C THR A 465 1.54 16.16 -7.95
N GLY A 466 1.39 17.47 -7.72
CA GLY A 466 0.42 18.33 -8.38
C GLY A 466 -0.97 18.34 -7.72
N HIS A 467 -1.78 19.28 -8.16
CA HIS A 467 -3.15 19.53 -7.71
C HIS A 467 -4.06 18.35 -8.05
N GLY A 468 -4.01 17.88 -9.30
CA GLY A 468 -4.97 16.92 -9.83
C GLY A 468 -4.58 15.44 -9.71
N SER A 469 -3.67 15.08 -8.80
CA SER A 469 -3.23 13.70 -8.59
C SER A 469 -3.57 13.25 -7.15
N PRO A 470 -4.71 12.55 -6.95
CA PRO A 470 -5.04 11.96 -5.66
C PRO A 470 -4.03 10.87 -5.28
N LEU A 471 -3.48 10.94 -4.06
CA LEU A 471 -2.48 9.99 -3.57
C LEU A 471 -3.13 8.93 -2.66
N PRO A 472 -2.80 7.63 -2.79
CA PRO A 472 -3.45 6.53 -2.05
C PRO A 472 -3.47 6.69 -0.52
N TYR A 473 -2.50 7.40 0.03
CA TYR A 473 -2.37 7.63 1.47
C TYR A 473 -3.10 8.89 1.98
N LEU A 474 -3.54 9.76 1.08
CA LEU A 474 -4.27 10.99 1.39
C LEU A 474 -5.76 10.80 1.06
N VAL A 475 -6.63 11.52 1.78
CA VAL A 475 -8.07 11.47 1.53
C VAL A 475 -8.37 12.04 0.15
N HIS A 476 -9.17 11.31 -0.62
CA HIS A 476 -9.80 11.79 -1.85
C HIS A 476 -11.31 11.85 -1.61
N GLY A 477 -11.91 13.01 -1.79
CA GLY A 477 -13.28 13.26 -1.36
C GLY A 477 -13.47 14.72 -0.95
N GLY A 478 -14.66 15.09 -0.53
CA GLY A 478 -14.93 16.47 -0.15
C GLY A 478 -16.37 16.69 0.31
N PRO A 479 -16.63 17.73 1.12
CA PRO A 479 -17.96 18.01 1.65
C PRO A 479 -18.91 18.56 0.58
N GLY A 480 -20.19 18.68 0.94
CA GLY A 480 -21.17 19.42 0.14
C GLY A 480 -21.33 18.89 -1.28
N ARG A 481 -21.07 19.73 -2.29
CA ARG A 481 -21.25 19.39 -3.71
C ARG A 481 -20.39 18.21 -4.16
N ALA A 482 -19.15 18.13 -3.67
CA ALA A 482 -18.23 17.03 -3.97
C ALA A 482 -18.73 15.66 -3.46
N GLY A 483 -19.78 15.63 -2.64
CA GLY A 483 -20.60 14.47 -2.35
C GLY A 483 -20.63 14.04 -0.89
N GLY A 484 -19.72 14.56 -0.08
CA GLY A 484 -19.58 14.26 1.34
C GLY A 484 -18.90 12.91 1.62
N GLY A 485 -18.46 12.20 0.59
CA GLY A 485 -17.73 10.95 0.71
C GLY A 485 -16.23 11.14 0.95
N GLU A 486 -15.60 10.10 1.47
CA GLU A 486 -14.16 9.94 1.57
C GLU A 486 -13.75 8.59 0.95
N GLU A 487 -12.69 8.62 0.16
CA GLU A 487 -12.03 7.49 -0.49
C GLU A 487 -10.51 7.57 -0.20
N MET A 488 -9.79 6.48 -0.48
CA MET A 488 -8.33 6.40 -0.29
C MET A 488 -7.93 6.67 1.18
N GLY A 489 -7.05 7.63 1.48
CA GLY A 489 -6.72 8.00 2.87
C GLY A 489 -5.93 6.96 3.66
N GLY A 490 -5.24 6.05 2.97
CA GLY A 490 -4.48 4.95 3.57
C GLY A 490 -5.38 4.00 4.35
N MET A 491 -5.12 3.83 5.65
CA MET A 491 -5.97 2.98 6.51
C MET A 491 -7.41 3.49 6.60
N ARG A 492 -7.67 4.79 6.38
CA ARG A 492 -9.04 5.36 6.50
C ARG A 492 -10.01 4.72 5.52
N GLY A 493 -9.65 4.63 4.23
CA GLY A 493 -10.49 4.00 3.22
C GLY A 493 -10.74 2.51 3.51
N ILE A 494 -9.73 1.77 3.97
CA ILE A 494 -9.87 0.34 4.31
C ILE A 494 -10.95 0.16 5.39
N LYS A 495 -10.99 1.07 6.37
CA LYS A 495 -11.95 1.04 7.47
C LYS A 495 -13.41 1.23 7.02
N HIS A 496 -13.68 1.84 5.85
CA HIS A 496 -15.04 1.96 5.31
C HIS A 496 -15.67 0.60 4.97
N TYR A 497 -14.84 -0.39 4.65
CA TYR A 497 -15.27 -1.75 4.31
C TYR A 497 -15.22 -2.73 5.50
N LEU A 498 -14.86 -2.23 6.69
CA LEU A 498 -14.89 -2.99 7.92
C LEU A 498 -16.08 -2.55 8.79
N GLN A 499 -16.56 -3.46 9.63
CA GLN A 499 -17.54 -3.18 10.68
C GLN A 499 -16.80 -2.93 12.00
N ARG A 500 -16.90 -1.71 12.53
CA ARG A 500 -16.42 -1.39 13.88
C ARG A 500 -17.35 -2.00 14.92
N THR A 501 -16.77 -2.63 15.93
CA THR A 501 -17.50 -3.21 17.06
C THR A 501 -16.74 -2.94 18.35
N ALA A 502 -17.41 -2.31 19.32
CA ALA A 502 -16.91 -2.25 20.68
C ALA A 502 -17.16 -3.61 21.35
N ILE A 503 -16.10 -4.27 21.78
CA ILE A 503 -16.15 -5.49 22.59
C ILE A 503 -15.88 -5.13 24.04
N GLN A 504 -16.57 -5.78 24.96
CA GLN A 504 -16.43 -5.56 26.40
C GLN A 504 -16.25 -6.90 27.09
N GLY A 505 -15.43 -6.93 28.14
CA GLY A 505 -15.20 -8.17 28.87
C GLY A 505 -14.05 -8.07 29.86
N SER A 506 -13.64 -9.22 30.37
CA SER A 506 -12.45 -9.31 31.21
C SER A 506 -11.18 -9.09 30.36
N PRO A 507 -10.09 -8.54 30.93
CA PRO A 507 -8.82 -8.39 30.22
C PRO A 507 -8.33 -9.69 29.58
N SER A 508 -8.59 -10.84 30.21
CA SER A 508 -8.22 -12.15 29.66
C SER A 508 -9.01 -12.52 28.42
N THR A 509 -10.33 -12.34 28.45
CA THR A 509 -11.15 -12.61 27.26
C THR A 509 -10.81 -11.64 26.13
N ILE A 510 -10.59 -10.36 26.45
CA ILE A 510 -10.20 -9.35 25.44
C ILE A 510 -8.80 -9.65 24.88
N THR A 511 -7.88 -10.19 25.67
CA THR A 511 -6.56 -10.65 25.19
C THR A 511 -6.71 -11.73 24.11
N GLU A 512 -7.54 -12.75 24.36
CA GLU A 512 -7.78 -13.83 23.39
C GLU A 512 -8.50 -13.32 22.13
N ILE A 513 -9.45 -12.40 22.27
CA ILE A 513 -10.19 -11.83 21.13
C ILE A 513 -9.33 -10.88 20.30
N THR A 514 -8.34 -10.19 20.88
CA THR A 514 -7.53 -9.21 20.14
C THR A 514 -6.21 -9.78 19.65
N GLY A 515 -5.72 -10.85 20.28
CA GLY A 515 -4.33 -11.30 20.13
C GLY A 515 -3.33 -10.29 20.70
N ILE A 516 -3.77 -9.40 21.60
CA ILE A 516 -2.95 -8.38 22.25
C ILE A 516 -3.17 -8.51 23.76
N TYR A 517 -2.10 -8.78 24.50
CA TYR A 517 -2.14 -8.87 25.96
C TYR A 517 -2.64 -7.57 26.57
N GLN A 518 -3.66 -7.69 27.40
CA GLN A 518 -4.22 -6.60 28.19
C GLN A 518 -3.68 -6.65 29.61
N GLN A 519 -3.44 -5.49 30.22
CA GLN A 519 -3.03 -5.42 31.63
C GLN A 519 -4.06 -6.12 32.52
N ASN A 520 -3.60 -6.76 33.61
CA ASN A 520 -4.42 -7.56 34.53
C ASN A 520 -5.07 -8.81 33.92
N SER A 521 -4.70 -9.17 32.68
CA SER A 521 -5.03 -10.46 32.11
C SER A 521 -4.22 -11.56 32.81
N LYS A 522 -4.80 -12.76 32.92
CA LYS A 522 -4.12 -13.97 33.36
C LYS A 522 -2.86 -14.20 32.53
N TYR A 523 -1.76 -14.44 33.22
CA TYR A 523 -0.51 -14.86 32.60
C TYR A 523 -0.63 -16.30 32.11
N LYS A 524 0.02 -16.61 30.98
CA LYS A 524 0.28 -17.96 30.52
C LYS A 524 1.74 -18.27 30.86
N GLU A 525 1.98 -19.01 31.94
CA GLU A 525 3.36 -19.29 32.39
C GLU A 525 4.12 -20.07 31.31
N ALA A 526 5.29 -19.58 30.91
CA ALA A 526 6.10 -20.22 29.88
C ALA A 526 6.83 -21.46 30.45
N GLU A 527 6.84 -22.57 29.71
CA GLU A 527 7.53 -23.80 30.13
C GLU A 527 9.05 -23.65 30.18
N GLN A 528 9.59 -22.79 29.32
CA GLN A 528 10.98 -22.36 29.32
C GLN A 528 11.08 -20.85 29.13
N HIS A 529 12.29 -20.31 29.23
CA HIS A 529 12.52 -18.88 29.07
C HIS A 529 11.95 -18.35 27.72
N PRO A 530 11.10 -17.31 27.70
CA PRO A 530 10.40 -16.88 26.50
C PRO A 530 11.30 -16.54 25.29
N PHE A 531 12.50 -16.01 25.53
CA PHE A 531 13.51 -15.73 24.49
C PHE A 531 14.15 -16.97 23.83
N LYS A 532 13.82 -18.18 24.29
CA LYS A 532 14.24 -19.43 23.62
C LYS A 532 13.29 -19.88 22.52
N TYR A 533 12.07 -19.33 22.48
CA TYR A 533 11.07 -19.70 21.49
C TYR A 533 11.29 -18.97 20.17
N HIS A 534 10.95 -19.63 19.07
CA HIS A 534 10.83 -18.98 17.77
C HIS A 534 9.52 -18.19 17.70
N TRP A 535 9.44 -17.28 16.73
CA TRP A 535 8.32 -16.34 16.61
C TRP A 535 6.93 -17.02 16.55
N GLU A 536 6.84 -18.19 15.92
CA GLU A 536 5.61 -18.99 15.79
C GLU A 536 5.10 -19.51 17.14
N ASP A 537 6.01 -19.95 18.02
CA ASP A 537 5.68 -20.60 19.31
C ASP A 537 5.31 -19.61 20.41
N ILE A 538 5.65 -18.33 20.24
CA ILE A 538 5.33 -17.29 21.21
C ILE A 538 3.85 -16.94 21.07
N GLU A 539 3.12 -16.82 22.18
CA GLU A 539 1.73 -16.39 22.17
C GLU A 539 1.48 -15.16 23.06
N PRO A 540 0.55 -14.27 22.71
CA PRO A 540 0.12 -13.20 23.61
C PRO A 540 -0.27 -13.74 24.99
N GLY A 541 0.28 -13.12 26.04
CA GLY A 541 0.12 -13.55 27.43
C GLY A 541 1.16 -14.54 27.94
N MET A 542 2.00 -15.14 27.07
CA MET A 542 3.15 -15.95 27.49
C MET A 542 4.06 -15.12 28.40
N SER A 543 4.30 -15.58 29.62
CA SER A 543 4.95 -14.78 30.67
C SER A 543 6.04 -15.55 31.42
N LEU A 544 7.04 -14.79 31.89
CA LEU A 544 8.09 -15.24 32.79
C LEU A 544 8.14 -14.33 34.02
N LYS A 545 8.08 -14.90 35.23
CA LYS A 545 8.50 -14.23 36.46
C LYS A 545 10.00 -14.41 36.66
N THR A 546 10.75 -13.32 36.79
CA THR A 546 12.18 -13.38 37.09
C THR A 546 12.43 -13.65 38.58
N HIS A 547 13.69 -13.93 38.92
CA HIS A 547 14.17 -13.84 40.29
C HIS A 547 14.24 -12.37 40.75
N ASN A 548 14.46 -12.17 42.05
CA ASN A 548 14.50 -10.86 42.69
C ASN A 548 15.89 -10.20 42.55
N ARG A 549 15.92 -8.85 42.53
CA ARG A 549 17.14 -8.05 42.68
C ARG A 549 16.89 -6.89 43.65
N THR A 550 17.78 -6.73 44.62
CA THR A 550 17.79 -5.58 45.54
C THR A 550 18.65 -4.47 44.97
N PHE A 551 18.17 -3.23 44.99
CA PHE A 551 18.92 -2.05 44.56
C PHE A 551 19.67 -1.45 45.74
N THR A 552 20.98 -1.27 45.61
CA THR A 552 21.81 -0.70 46.68
C THR A 552 22.19 0.75 46.38
N ASP A 553 22.61 1.52 47.40
CA ASP A 553 23.18 2.86 47.19
C ASP A 553 24.36 2.82 46.22
N THR A 554 25.19 1.77 46.30
CA THR A 554 26.31 1.55 45.40
C THR A 554 25.86 1.38 43.95
N ASP A 555 24.76 0.66 43.70
CA ASP A 555 24.21 0.55 42.35
C ASP A 555 23.78 1.91 41.80
N ILE A 556 23.08 2.71 42.62
CA ILE A 556 22.59 4.04 42.23
C ILE A 556 23.76 4.96 41.89
N ILE A 557 24.77 5.04 42.76
CA ILE A 557 25.96 5.86 42.53
C ILE A 557 26.78 5.36 41.35
N ASN A 558 26.96 4.05 41.19
CA ASN A 558 27.68 3.49 40.05
C ASN A 558 26.97 3.80 38.74
N PHE A 559 25.64 3.70 38.70
CA PHE A 559 24.88 4.04 37.51
C PHE A 559 24.96 5.53 37.20
N ALA A 560 24.90 6.41 38.21
CA ALA A 560 25.13 7.85 38.04
C ALA A 560 26.50 8.12 37.43
N ASN A 561 27.57 7.53 37.98
CA ASN A 561 28.93 7.70 37.47
C ASN A 561 29.11 7.15 36.04
N LEU A 562 28.48 6.00 35.73
CA LEU A 562 28.57 5.37 34.40
C LEU A 562 27.82 6.16 33.34
N THR A 563 26.61 6.61 33.66
CA THR A 563 25.73 7.31 32.69
C THR A 563 25.94 8.81 32.65
N TRP A 564 26.66 9.34 33.65
CA TRP A 564 26.83 10.76 33.91
C TRP A 564 25.54 11.49 34.30
N ASP A 565 24.48 10.75 34.61
CA ASP A 565 23.27 11.30 35.21
C ASP A 565 23.52 11.52 36.71
N HIS A 566 23.91 12.74 37.06
CA HIS A 566 24.07 13.17 38.45
C HIS A 566 22.87 14.01 38.94
N PHE A 567 21.66 13.71 38.46
CA PHE A 567 20.46 14.38 38.94
C PHE A 567 20.34 14.26 40.47
N TYR A 568 19.94 15.36 41.12
CA TYR A 568 20.05 15.53 42.57
C TYR A 568 19.29 14.43 43.34
N ALA A 569 18.13 13.99 42.84
CA ALA A 569 17.32 12.96 43.50
C ALA A 569 18.05 11.61 43.68
N HIS A 570 19.06 11.34 42.86
CA HIS A 570 19.85 10.11 42.90
C HIS A 570 21.19 10.26 43.63
N THR A 571 21.71 11.49 43.69
CA THR A 571 23.11 11.75 44.06
C THR A 571 23.27 12.60 45.31
N ASP A 572 22.36 13.55 45.57
CA ASP A 572 22.42 14.52 46.66
C ASP A 572 21.18 14.44 47.56
N ILE A 573 21.34 13.72 48.68
CA ILE A 573 20.28 13.56 49.70
C ILE A 573 19.95 14.84 50.47
N THR A 574 20.81 15.87 50.39
CA THR A 574 20.58 17.15 51.09
C THR A 574 19.69 18.10 50.30
N SER A 575 19.45 17.81 49.02
CA SER A 575 18.66 18.64 48.09
C SER A 575 17.27 18.07 47.81
N LEU A 576 16.76 17.17 48.66
CA LEU A 576 15.44 16.55 48.47
C LEU A 576 14.27 17.41 48.98
N ASP A 577 14.54 18.41 49.82
CA ASP A 577 13.54 19.32 50.37
C ASP A 577 12.76 20.05 49.24
N GLY A 578 11.43 19.95 49.27
CA GLY A 578 10.55 20.53 48.25
C GLY A 578 10.37 19.66 46.98
N SER A 579 11.02 18.49 46.92
CA SER A 579 10.78 17.47 45.90
C SER A 579 9.72 16.45 46.34
N ILE A 580 9.36 15.52 45.43
CA ILE A 580 8.46 14.40 45.74
C ILE A 580 9.19 13.18 46.32
N PHE A 581 10.51 13.26 46.50
CA PHE A 581 11.36 12.13 46.90
C PHE A 581 11.74 12.25 48.37
N GLU A 582 11.61 11.14 49.10
CA GLU A 582 11.89 11.10 50.55
C GLU A 582 13.32 10.65 50.85
N HIS A 583 13.89 9.82 49.97
CA HIS A 583 15.22 9.25 50.09
C HIS A 583 15.94 9.26 48.74
N ARG A 584 17.20 8.84 48.73
CA ARG A 584 17.95 8.61 47.49
C ARG A 584 17.21 7.59 46.64
N THR A 585 16.72 8.02 45.48
CA THR A 585 15.93 7.17 44.57
C THR A 585 16.81 6.57 43.49
N ALA A 586 16.47 5.38 43.01
CA ALA A 586 17.09 4.77 41.85
C ALA A 586 16.76 5.54 40.57
N HIS A 587 17.70 5.60 39.62
CA HIS A 587 17.45 6.17 38.29
C HIS A 587 16.37 5.36 37.58
N GLY A 588 15.40 6.03 36.94
CA GLY A 588 14.43 5.35 36.09
C GLY A 588 15.12 4.46 35.03
N TYR A 589 16.17 4.97 34.40
CA TYR A 589 16.95 4.20 33.44
C TYR A 589 17.69 3.01 34.08
N PHE A 590 18.19 3.16 35.31
CA PHE A 590 18.75 2.03 36.05
C PHE A 590 17.72 0.93 36.30
N ILE A 591 16.48 1.30 36.67
CA ILE A 591 15.38 0.34 36.87
C ILE A 591 15.16 -0.49 35.60
N ILE A 592 15.11 0.14 34.42
CA ILE A 592 14.91 -0.56 33.14
C ILE A 592 16.15 -1.38 32.76
N SER A 593 17.36 -0.87 32.96
CA SER A 593 18.60 -1.63 32.71
C SER A 593 18.71 -2.85 33.62
N ALA A 594 18.36 -2.71 34.90
CA ALA A 594 18.33 -3.80 35.86
C ALA A 594 17.24 -4.82 35.52
N ALA A 595 16.06 -4.36 35.08
CA ALA A 595 15.00 -5.23 34.58
C ALA A 595 15.46 -6.06 33.38
N ALA A 596 16.10 -5.43 32.38
CA ALA A 596 16.69 -6.14 31.25
C ALA A 596 17.71 -7.20 31.68
N GLY A 597 18.57 -6.87 32.65
CA GLY A 597 19.49 -7.85 33.24
C GLY A 597 18.81 -9.06 33.89
N LEU A 598 17.55 -8.93 34.32
CA LEU A 598 16.77 -10.03 34.92
C LEU A 598 16.05 -10.90 33.89
N PHE A 599 15.50 -10.31 32.82
CA PHE A 599 14.65 -11.03 31.86
C PHE A 599 15.34 -11.42 30.55
N VAL A 600 16.54 -10.91 30.24
CA VAL A 600 17.23 -11.24 28.99
C VAL A 600 17.93 -12.59 29.13
N TYR A 601 17.69 -13.49 28.17
CA TYR A 601 18.38 -14.77 28.09
C TYR A 601 19.81 -14.57 27.55
N PRO A 602 20.86 -15.05 28.26
CA PRO A 602 22.26 -14.73 27.92
C PRO A 602 22.85 -15.57 26.78
N ASN A 603 22.30 -16.76 26.48
CA ASN A 603 22.87 -17.63 25.44
C ASN A 603 22.24 -17.34 24.06
N LYS A 604 22.95 -17.74 22.99
CA LYS A 604 22.43 -17.67 21.62
C LYS A 604 21.09 -18.40 21.51
N GLY A 605 20.12 -17.75 20.88
CA GLY A 605 18.77 -18.27 20.66
C GLY A 605 18.07 -17.56 19.50
N PRO A 606 16.75 -17.72 19.35
CA PRO A 606 15.99 -17.12 18.24
C PRO A 606 15.89 -15.60 18.30
N VAL A 607 16.12 -14.98 19.47
CA VAL A 607 16.16 -13.51 19.59
C VAL A 607 17.38 -12.98 18.86
N ALA A 608 17.14 -12.20 17.80
CA ALA A 608 18.18 -11.56 17.00
C ALA A 608 18.62 -10.21 17.59
N ALA A 609 17.66 -9.39 18.02
CA ALA A 609 17.94 -8.06 18.57
C ALA A 609 16.81 -7.55 19.46
N ASN A 610 17.15 -6.94 20.59
CA ASN A 610 16.28 -6.03 21.33
C ASN A 610 16.62 -4.60 20.87
N TYR A 611 15.81 -4.02 20.00
CA TYR A 611 16.21 -2.81 19.26
C TYR A 611 15.34 -1.58 19.56
N GLY A 612 14.26 -1.74 20.33
CA GLY A 612 13.35 -0.64 20.62
C GLY A 612 12.67 -0.72 21.98
N LEU A 613 12.24 0.43 22.48
CA LEU A 613 11.49 0.61 23.71
C LEU A 613 10.32 1.57 23.43
N GLU A 614 9.11 1.15 23.79
CA GLU A 614 7.87 1.91 23.70
C GLU A 614 7.23 2.04 25.09
N GLU A 615 6.39 3.07 25.30
CA GLU A 615 5.51 3.20 26.48
C GLU A 615 6.21 3.00 27.84
N CYS A 616 7.39 3.58 28.05
CA CYS A 616 8.07 3.49 29.34
C CYS A 616 7.48 4.47 30.37
N ARG A 617 7.10 3.97 31.54
CA ARG A 617 6.55 4.76 32.65
C ARG A 617 7.08 4.26 34.00
N PHE A 618 7.39 5.20 34.89
CA PHE A 618 7.73 4.97 36.29
C PHE A 618 6.56 5.47 37.14
N LEU A 619 5.90 4.56 37.84
CA LEU A 619 4.66 4.83 38.57
C LEU A 619 4.93 5.32 39.99
N ARG A 620 6.01 4.84 40.61
CA ARG A 620 6.51 5.34 41.88
C ARG A 620 8.03 5.28 41.95
N PRO A 621 8.68 6.10 42.79
CA PRO A 621 10.11 5.96 43.04
C PRO A 621 10.42 4.61 43.67
N LEU A 622 11.57 4.06 43.30
CA LEU A 622 12.24 3.00 44.05
C LEU A 622 13.41 3.63 44.79
N TYR A 623 13.60 3.25 46.04
CA TYR A 623 14.67 3.74 46.89
C TYR A 623 15.77 2.68 47.06
N HIS A 624 16.86 3.09 47.69
CA HIS A 624 17.89 2.14 48.10
C HIS A 624 17.28 1.06 49.02
N ASN A 625 17.77 -0.17 48.91
CA ASN A 625 17.31 -1.40 49.53
C ASN A 625 15.94 -1.92 49.08
N ASP A 626 15.25 -1.26 48.15
CA ASP A 626 14.07 -1.84 47.53
C ASP A 626 14.45 -3.07 46.71
N THR A 627 13.61 -4.10 46.79
CA THR A 627 13.79 -5.34 46.05
C THR A 627 12.71 -5.46 45.01
N VAL A 628 13.10 -5.76 43.76
CA VAL A 628 12.16 -5.88 42.64
C VAL A 628 12.25 -7.24 41.98
N TYR A 629 11.16 -7.63 41.32
CA TYR A 629 11.17 -8.68 40.30
C TYR A 629 10.50 -8.15 39.02
N VAL A 630 10.68 -8.87 37.92
CA VAL A 630 10.10 -8.52 36.62
C VAL A 630 9.16 -9.60 36.15
N ARG A 631 8.05 -9.20 35.53
CA ARG A 631 7.23 -10.04 34.65
C ARG A 631 7.49 -9.61 33.20
N LEU A 632 8.03 -10.54 32.41
CA LEU A 632 8.20 -10.37 30.98
C LEU A 632 7.06 -11.13 30.28
N THR A 633 6.13 -10.41 29.66
CA THR A 633 4.94 -11.01 29.03
C THR A 633 4.87 -10.65 27.55
N CYS A 634 4.61 -11.60 26.66
CA CYS A 634 4.41 -11.30 25.24
C CYS A 634 3.14 -10.46 25.08
N LYS A 635 3.30 -9.20 24.67
CA LYS A 635 2.20 -8.26 24.43
C LYS A 635 1.51 -8.56 23.10
N GLN A 636 2.28 -8.59 22.03
CA GLN A 636 1.77 -8.67 20.67
C GLN A 636 2.87 -9.20 19.75
N LYS A 637 2.48 -9.98 18.75
CA LYS A 637 3.34 -10.34 17.62
C LYS A 637 2.99 -9.49 16.41
N VAL A 638 4.02 -8.96 15.76
CA VAL A 638 3.90 -8.21 14.50
C VAL A 638 4.75 -8.93 13.46
N ASP A 639 4.11 -9.31 12.36
CA ASP A 639 4.81 -9.97 11.27
C ASP A 639 5.66 -8.96 10.49
N ARG A 640 6.79 -9.41 9.95
CA ARG A 640 7.76 -8.58 9.24
C ARG A 640 8.29 -9.32 8.02
N ASP A 641 8.25 -8.65 6.88
CA ASP A 641 8.98 -9.11 5.69
C ASP A 641 10.45 -8.72 5.80
N VAL A 642 11.33 -9.63 5.40
CA VAL A 642 12.78 -9.43 5.37
C VAL A 642 13.24 -9.39 3.92
N ALA A 643 13.88 -8.30 3.51
CA ALA A 643 14.40 -8.11 2.15
C ALA A 643 15.93 -7.95 2.11
N SER A 644 16.59 -8.04 3.27
CA SER A 644 18.04 -7.98 3.48
C SER A 644 18.63 -9.39 3.68
N ALA A 645 19.96 -9.48 3.76
CA ALA A 645 20.71 -10.67 4.18
C ALA A 645 20.48 -11.01 5.68
N GLU A 646 19.23 -11.29 6.03
CA GLU A 646 18.77 -11.58 7.38
C GLU A 646 17.83 -12.79 7.36
N HIS A 647 17.87 -13.62 8.40
CA HIS A 647 16.91 -14.71 8.53
C HIS A 647 15.48 -14.16 8.67
N PRO A 648 14.48 -14.85 8.09
CA PRO A 648 13.08 -14.57 8.33
C PRO A 648 12.81 -14.42 9.83
N SER A 649 12.20 -13.30 10.18
CA SER A 649 12.00 -12.89 11.57
C SER A 649 10.74 -12.04 11.67
N GLY A 650 10.10 -12.09 12.82
CA GLY A 650 9.00 -11.20 13.18
C GLY A 650 9.38 -10.35 14.39
N ILE A 651 8.55 -9.36 14.70
CA ILE A 651 8.70 -8.55 15.91
C ILE A 651 7.79 -9.13 16.98
N VAL A 652 8.32 -9.27 18.20
CA VAL A 652 7.54 -9.54 19.40
C VAL A 652 7.66 -8.32 20.29
N LYS A 653 6.52 -7.72 20.61
CA LYS A 653 6.40 -6.69 21.63
C LYS A 653 6.28 -7.38 22.97
N TRP A 654 7.24 -7.19 23.85
CA TRP A 654 7.21 -7.72 25.22
C TRP A 654 6.81 -6.63 26.20
N TYR A 655 5.74 -6.85 26.94
CA TYR A 655 5.34 -6.00 28.03
C TYR A 655 6.13 -6.40 29.28
N VAL A 656 7.00 -5.49 29.72
CA VAL A 656 7.87 -5.64 30.87
C VAL A 656 7.22 -4.90 32.03
N GLU A 657 6.85 -5.63 33.07
CA GLU A 657 6.32 -5.06 34.31
C GLU A 657 7.31 -5.29 35.44
N VAL A 658 7.73 -4.21 36.08
CA VAL A 658 8.58 -4.25 37.27
C VAL A 658 7.68 -4.13 38.48
N PHE A 659 7.86 -5.03 39.44
CA PHE A 659 7.10 -5.07 40.67
C PHE A 659 8.02 -4.94 41.87
N ASP A 660 7.51 -4.29 42.90
CA ASP A 660 8.06 -4.36 44.24
C ASP A 660 7.85 -5.78 44.80
N ALA A 661 8.93 -6.42 45.23
CA ALA A 661 8.89 -7.80 45.70
C ALA A 661 8.23 -7.96 47.08
N LEU A 662 8.10 -6.89 47.86
CA LEU A 662 7.47 -6.89 49.17
C LEU A 662 5.96 -6.62 49.07
N THR A 663 5.56 -5.63 48.27
CA THR A 663 4.16 -5.20 48.15
C THR A 663 3.40 -5.81 46.98
N ASP A 664 4.09 -6.48 46.05
CA ASP A 664 3.53 -7.04 44.80
C ASP A 664 2.84 -5.98 43.90
N GLU A 665 3.19 -4.72 44.12
CA GLU A 665 2.66 -3.58 43.36
C GLU A 665 3.58 -3.22 42.20
N LYS A 666 2.97 -2.84 41.06
CA LYS A 666 3.70 -2.44 39.86
C LYS A 666 4.34 -1.06 40.04
N VAL A 667 5.65 -0.97 39.83
CA VAL A 667 6.46 0.24 40.02
C VAL A 667 6.88 0.90 38.72
N ALA A 668 7.08 0.10 37.68
CA ALA A 668 7.42 0.58 36.35
C ALA A 668 6.94 -0.40 35.30
N PHE A 669 6.75 0.08 34.08
CA PHE A 669 6.56 -0.79 32.93
C PHE A 669 7.16 -0.17 31.67
N ALA A 670 7.41 -1.03 30.69
CA ALA A 670 7.78 -0.64 29.33
C ALA A 670 7.37 -1.73 28.34
N THR A 671 7.31 -1.38 27.06
CA THR A 671 7.19 -2.36 25.97
C THR A 671 8.52 -2.46 25.24
N VAL A 672 9.15 -3.64 25.25
CA VAL A 672 10.40 -3.90 24.52
C VAL A 672 10.08 -4.48 23.15
N LEU A 673 10.71 -3.96 22.11
CA LEU A 673 10.60 -4.45 20.74
C LEU A 673 11.75 -5.41 20.45
N THR A 674 11.41 -6.67 20.25
CA THR A 674 12.38 -7.74 20.02
C THR A 674 12.18 -8.35 18.64
N MET A 675 13.24 -8.41 17.86
CA MET A 675 13.30 -9.18 16.62
C MET A 675 13.57 -10.64 16.95
N VAL A 676 12.66 -11.52 16.55
CA VAL A 676 12.73 -12.96 16.83
C VAL A 676 12.70 -13.72 15.51
N GLN A 677 13.64 -14.63 15.31
CA GLN A 677 13.72 -15.50 14.14
C GLN A 677 12.48 -16.40 14.06
N LYS A 678 11.99 -16.57 12.83
CA LYS A 678 10.95 -17.53 12.48
C LYS A 678 11.55 -18.93 12.37
N LYS A 679 10.74 -19.94 12.64
CA LYS A 679 11.12 -21.33 12.42
C LYS A 679 11.47 -21.58 10.96
N GLN A 680 12.50 -22.41 10.78
CA GLN A 680 12.90 -22.90 9.48
C GLN A 680 12.35 -24.32 9.30
N GLU A 681 11.17 -24.46 8.70
CA GLU A 681 10.49 -25.76 8.53
C GLU A 681 10.59 -26.32 7.09
N ILE A 682 11.15 -25.54 6.16
CA ILE A 682 11.10 -25.81 4.71
C ILE A 682 12.20 -26.76 4.21
N PHE A 683 13.33 -26.74 4.88
CA PHE A 683 14.55 -27.47 4.52
C PHE A 683 14.87 -28.42 5.66
N VAL A 684 15.14 -29.67 5.30
CA VAL A 684 15.67 -30.67 6.22
C VAL A 684 17.08 -30.24 6.62
N GLU A 685 17.45 -30.47 7.88
CA GLU A 685 18.82 -30.28 8.31
C GLU A 685 19.70 -31.37 7.67
N LEU A 686 20.60 -30.95 6.79
CA LEU A 686 21.48 -31.84 6.02
C LEU A 686 22.76 -32.12 6.80
N THR A 687 22.63 -32.87 7.89
CA THR A 687 23.78 -33.41 8.62
C THR A 687 24.54 -34.41 7.74
N SER A 688 25.79 -34.72 8.10
CA SER A 688 26.56 -35.75 7.37
C SER A 688 25.82 -37.10 7.35
N GLU A 689 25.17 -37.47 8.46
CA GLU A 689 24.34 -38.69 8.54
C GLU A 689 23.13 -38.63 7.60
N LYS A 690 22.43 -37.49 7.52
CA LYS A 690 21.26 -37.37 6.65
C LYS A 690 21.65 -37.39 5.17
N ILE A 691 22.76 -36.76 4.82
CA ILE A 691 23.30 -36.81 3.46
C ILE A 691 23.67 -38.24 3.09
N GLU A 692 24.32 -38.98 3.99
CA GLU A 692 24.65 -40.39 3.79
C GLU A 692 23.39 -41.24 3.53
N GLU A 693 22.36 -41.08 4.37
CA GLU A 693 21.06 -41.76 4.20
C GLU A 693 20.42 -41.45 2.84
N CYS A 694 20.48 -40.20 2.37
CA CYS A 694 19.96 -39.83 1.04
C CYS A 694 20.77 -40.50 -0.07
N LEU A 695 22.10 -40.59 0.06
CA LEU A 695 22.97 -41.20 -0.94
C LEU A 695 22.80 -42.73 -1.01
N ASP A 696 22.61 -43.40 0.13
CA ASP A 696 22.37 -44.85 0.21
C ASP A 696 21.05 -45.27 -0.48
N ASN A 697 20.09 -44.33 -0.57
CA ASN A 697 18.81 -44.53 -1.26
C ASN A 697 18.82 -44.07 -2.73
N LEU A 698 19.96 -43.64 -3.27
CA LEU A 698 20.09 -43.19 -4.66
C LEU A 698 20.62 -44.32 -5.56
N PHE A 699 19.75 -44.86 -6.42
CA PHE A 699 20.09 -45.92 -7.38
C PHE A 699 20.29 -45.38 -8.80
N GLN A 700 21.07 -46.06 -9.63
CA GLN A 700 21.40 -45.63 -11.01
C GLN A 700 20.18 -45.40 -11.91
N ASP A 701 19.09 -46.13 -11.69
CA ASP A 701 17.83 -46.05 -12.42
C ASP A 701 16.81 -45.09 -11.78
N THR A 702 17.17 -44.41 -10.68
CA THR A 702 16.31 -43.44 -9.99
C THR A 702 15.96 -42.30 -10.94
N LYS A 703 14.65 -42.09 -11.19
CA LYS A 703 14.18 -41.06 -12.12
C LYS A 703 13.97 -39.73 -11.41
N PRO A 704 14.43 -38.60 -11.98
CA PRO A 704 14.14 -37.29 -11.42
C PRO A 704 12.66 -36.95 -11.58
N LYS A 705 12.08 -36.31 -10.56
CA LYS A 705 10.73 -35.74 -10.59
C LYS A 705 10.61 -34.55 -11.54
N TRP A 706 11.72 -33.86 -11.82
CA TRP A 706 11.81 -32.77 -12.80
C TRP A 706 13.24 -32.62 -13.35
N GLY A 707 13.40 -31.99 -14.51
CA GLY A 707 14.72 -31.80 -15.15
C GLY A 707 15.23 -33.06 -15.86
N ILE A 708 16.46 -32.99 -16.40
CA ILE A 708 17.02 -34.01 -17.30
C ILE A 708 18.20 -34.78 -16.70
N MET A 709 18.72 -34.38 -15.53
CA MET A 709 19.89 -35.02 -14.90
C MET A 709 19.60 -36.47 -14.54
N THR A 710 20.56 -37.37 -14.79
CA THR A 710 20.58 -38.71 -14.17
C THR A 710 21.14 -38.62 -12.75
N PRO A 711 21.00 -39.66 -11.90
CA PRO A 711 21.61 -39.71 -10.58
C PRO A 711 23.09 -39.33 -10.57
N GLN A 712 23.87 -39.86 -11.52
CA GLN A 712 25.30 -39.59 -11.60
C GLN A 712 25.59 -38.14 -12.01
N HIS A 713 24.87 -37.57 -12.98
CA HIS A 713 25.02 -36.16 -13.35
C HIS A 713 24.73 -35.23 -12.16
N MET A 714 23.72 -35.55 -11.35
CA MET A 714 23.39 -34.76 -10.16
C MET A 714 24.54 -34.80 -9.13
N ILE A 715 25.11 -35.97 -8.85
CA ILE A 715 26.23 -36.11 -7.92
C ILE A 715 27.50 -35.39 -8.42
N GLU A 716 27.86 -35.57 -9.70
CA GLU A 716 29.01 -34.88 -10.30
C GLU A 716 28.83 -33.36 -10.33
N HIS A 717 27.60 -32.88 -10.55
CA HIS A 717 27.25 -31.46 -10.45
C HIS A 717 27.45 -30.92 -9.04
N LEU A 718 26.98 -31.64 -8.02
CA LEU A 718 27.18 -31.24 -6.62
C LEU A 718 28.65 -31.30 -6.18
N GLU A 719 29.43 -32.28 -6.67
CA GLU A 719 30.88 -32.33 -6.43
C GLU A 719 31.57 -31.08 -7.03
N PHE A 720 31.17 -30.70 -8.25
CA PHE A 720 31.69 -29.50 -8.90
C PHE A 720 31.42 -28.22 -8.09
N THR A 721 30.23 -28.08 -7.50
CA THR A 721 29.95 -26.91 -6.65
C THR A 721 30.77 -26.89 -5.36
N TYR A 722 31.13 -28.05 -4.79
CA TYR A 722 32.09 -28.09 -3.67
C TYR A 722 33.52 -27.74 -4.07
N LYS A 723 33.98 -28.07 -5.29
CA LYS A 723 35.29 -27.60 -5.78
C LYS A 723 35.35 -26.07 -5.85
N ILE A 724 34.25 -25.43 -6.24
CA ILE A 724 34.12 -23.97 -6.16
C ILE A 724 34.15 -23.50 -4.71
N ALA A 725 33.32 -24.08 -3.85
CA ALA A 725 33.18 -23.66 -2.44
C ALA A 725 34.43 -23.93 -1.57
N SER A 726 35.33 -24.80 -2.00
CA SER A 726 36.62 -25.10 -1.34
C SER A 726 37.80 -24.31 -1.91
N GLY A 727 37.55 -23.46 -2.90
CA GLY A 727 38.58 -22.62 -3.53
C GLY A 727 39.43 -23.33 -4.60
N GLU A 728 39.20 -24.62 -4.88
CA GLU A 728 39.90 -25.34 -5.97
C GLU A 728 39.59 -24.74 -7.34
N ILE A 729 38.38 -24.18 -7.52
CA ILE A 729 37.97 -23.49 -8.75
C ILE A 729 37.51 -22.08 -8.38
N GLN A 730 38.25 -21.06 -8.81
CA GLN A 730 37.95 -19.64 -8.56
C GLN A 730 38.17 -18.73 -9.78
N ASP A 731 38.75 -19.26 -10.86
CA ASP A 731 39.01 -18.54 -12.10
C ASP A 731 37.77 -18.54 -13.01
N PHE A 732 36.75 -17.77 -12.61
CA PHE A 732 35.52 -17.54 -13.38
C PHE A 732 34.88 -16.19 -13.01
N GLU A 733 33.96 -15.73 -13.86
CA GLU A 733 33.12 -14.55 -13.60
C GLU A 733 31.78 -14.94 -12.97
N VAL A 734 31.26 -14.06 -12.10
CA VAL A 734 29.92 -14.21 -11.52
C VAL A 734 28.89 -13.97 -12.61
N ALA A 735 28.04 -14.96 -12.87
CA ALA A 735 27.06 -14.90 -13.96
C ALA A 735 25.88 -13.96 -13.67
N THR A 736 25.60 -13.69 -12.39
CA THR A 736 24.53 -12.76 -12.00
C THR A 736 24.96 -11.32 -12.24
N PRO A 737 24.19 -10.53 -13.02
CA PRO A 737 24.49 -9.11 -13.22
C PRO A 737 24.50 -8.33 -11.90
N GLU A 738 25.44 -7.40 -11.75
CA GLU A 738 25.66 -6.61 -10.52
C GLU A 738 24.37 -6.01 -9.93
N LYS A 739 23.50 -5.46 -10.78
CA LYS A 739 22.19 -4.88 -10.36
C LYS A 739 21.23 -5.85 -9.67
N TYR A 740 21.44 -7.16 -9.80
CA TYR A 740 20.60 -8.19 -9.18
C TYR A 740 21.36 -8.99 -8.10
N LEU A 741 22.67 -8.79 -8.00
CA LEU A 741 23.55 -9.61 -7.16
C LEU A 741 23.11 -9.56 -5.70
N GLU A 742 22.86 -8.37 -5.16
CA GLU A 742 22.39 -8.17 -3.78
C GLU A 742 21.09 -8.95 -3.52
N LYS A 743 20.10 -8.82 -4.40
CA LYS A 743 18.80 -9.52 -4.25
C LYS A 743 18.97 -11.04 -4.30
N VAL A 744 19.80 -11.54 -5.21
CA VAL A 744 20.06 -12.97 -5.36
C VAL A 744 20.83 -13.48 -4.14
N HIS A 745 21.82 -12.74 -3.66
CA HIS A 745 22.58 -13.04 -2.45
C HIS A 745 21.68 -13.10 -1.20
N HIS A 746 20.77 -12.13 -1.03
CA HIS A 746 19.79 -12.13 0.07
C HIS A 746 18.87 -13.37 0.07
N SER A 747 18.63 -13.98 -1.10
CA SER A 747 17.81 -15.20 -1.19
C SER A 747 18.45 -16.41 -0.49
N LEU A 748 19.74 -16.38 -0.14
CA LEU A 748 20.38 -17.41 0.67
C LEU A 748 19.78 -17.47 2.09
N TYR A 749 19.38 -16.32 2.63
CA TYR A 749 18.89 -16.20 4.00
C TYR A 749 17.40 -16.55 4.13
N ASN A 750 16.62 -16.38 3.06
CA ASN A 750 15.19 -16.67 3.11
C ASN A 750 14.91 -18.18 3.20
N TYR A 751 13.70 -18.56 3.63
CA TYR A 751 13.29 -19.97 3.69
C TYR A 751 12.58 -20.44 2.41
N GLU A 752 12.84 -19.82 1.25
CA GLU A 752 12.24 -20.20 -0.03
C GLU A 752 13.10 -21.22 -0.77
N LYS A 753 12.45 -22.26 -1.31
CA LYS A 753 13.10 -23.28 -2.15
C LYS A 753 13.63 -22.67 -3.45
N PHE A 754 14.67 -23.26 -4.03
CA PHE A 754 15.09 -22.88 -5.37
C PHE A 754 13.99 -23.16 -6.41
N PRO A 755 13.80 -22.27 -7.41
CA PRO A 755 12.84 -22.50 -8.47
C PRO A 755 13.17 -23.77 -9.26
N LYS A 756 12.15 -24.56 -9.59
CA LYS A 756 12.30 -25.76 -10.42
C LYS A 756 12.64 -25.38 -11.86
N GLY A 757 13.53 -26.13 -12.49
CA GLY A 757 13.93 -25.91 -13.89
C GLY A 757 14.83 -24.69 -14.10
N THR A 758 15.56 -24.26 -13.06
CA THR A 758 16.55 -23.18 -13.18
C THR A 758 17.81 -23.73 -13.88
N ASN A 759 18.32 -23.02 -14.88
CA ASN A 759 19.55 -23.39 -15.57
C ASN A 759 20.78 -23.02 -14.73
N PHE A 760 21.76 -23.91 -14.67
CA PHE A 760 23.06 -23.59 -14.08
C PHE A 760 23.86 -22.72 -15.08
N PRO A 761 24.46 -21.59 -14.66
CA PRO A 761 25.01 -20.61 -15.62
C PRO A 761 26.09 -21.11 -16.57
N LEU A 762 26.84 -22.15 -16.19
CA LEU A 762 27.92 -22.72 -17.00
C LEU A 762 27.48 -23.90 -17.88
N LEU A 763 26.23 -24.37 -17.76
CA LEU A 763 25.73 -25.51 -18.54
C LEU A 763 24.87 -25.04 -19.72
N GLU A 764 25.06 -25.68 -20.88
CA GLU A 764 24.16 -25.49 -22.02
C GLU A 764 22.74 -25.91 -21.66
N LYS A 765 21.77 -25.07 -22.04
CA LYS A 765 20.36 -25.31 -21.72
C LYS A 765 19.90 -26.64 -22.34
N ASP A 766 19.20 -27.45 -21.54
CA ASP A 766 18.59 -28.72 -21.93
C ASP A 766 19.59 -29.78 -22.47
N LYS A 767 20.88 -29.64 -22.16
CA LYS A 767 21.93 -30.59 -22.55
C LYS A 767 22.70 -31.08 -21.31
N LEU A 768 22.95 -32.39 -21.26
CA LEU A 768 23.82 -32.99 -20.26
C LEU A 768 25.27 -32.93 -20.71
N GLU A 769 26.18 -32.62 -19.78
CA GLU A 769 27.62 -32.78 -20.00
C GLU A 769 28.00 -34.27 -20.01
N ASP A 770 29.17 -34.57 -20.58
CA ASP A 770 29.74 -35.91 -20.49
C ASP A 770 30.08 -36.25 -19.03
N LEU A 771 29.69 -37.46 -18.61
CA LEU A 771 30.00 -37.98 -17.27
C LEU A 771 31.53 -38.12 -17.10
N LYS A 772 32.05 -37.62 -15.99
CA LYS A 772 33.48 -37.62 -15.66
C LYS A 772 33.93 -38.94 -15.06
N TYR A 773 33.03 -39.66 -14.39
CA TYR A 773 33.34 -40.92 -13.71
C TYR A 773 32.72 -42.13 -14.43
N PRO A 774 33.32 -43.33 -14.27
CA PRO A 774 32.83 -44.54 -14.92
C PRO A 774 31.46 -45.01 -14.41
N ASP A 775 31.11 -44.71 -13.15
CA ASP A 775 29.88 -45.17 -12.52
C ASP A 775 29.43 -44.24 -11.37
N LEU A 776 28.17 -44.43 -10.94
CA LEU A 776 27.53 -43.66 -9.87
C LEU A 776 28.25 -43.82 -8.52
N GLN A 777 28.75 -45.01 -8.18
CA GLN A 777 29.39 -45.26 -6.88
C GLN A 777 30.69 -44.46 -6.78
N THR A 778 31.50 -44.47 -7.84
CA THR A 778 32.72 -43.67 -7.95
C THR A 778 32.42 -42.17 -7.83
N ALA A 779 31.32 -41.70 -8.45
CA ALA A 779 30.89 -40.31 -8.33
C ALA A 779 30.50 -39.94 -6.89
N ILE A 780 29.79 -40.83 -6.18
CA ILE A 780 29.39 -40.66 -4.77
C ILE A 780 30.63 -40.56 -3.87
N ASP A 781 31.62 -41.44 -4.05
CA ASP A 781 32.84 -41.42 -3.25
C ASP A 781 33.64 -40.12 -3.44
N LYS A 782 33.69 -39.62 -4.68
CA LYS A 782 34.34 -38.33 -5.00
C LYS A 782 33.58 -37.14 -4.42
N PHE A 783 32.26 -37.15 -4.50
CA PHE A 783 31.41 -36.15 -3.86
C PHE A 783 31.65 -36.07 -2.34
N LYS A 784 31.68 -37.21 -1.64
CA LYS A 784 31.94 -37.27 -0.19
C LYS A 784 33.33 -36.70 0.15
N ALA A 785 34.37 -37.16 -0.54
CA ALA A 785 35.73 -36.67 -0.33
C ALA A 785 35.84 -35.15 -0.60
N GLN A 786 35.14 -34.62 -1.61
CA GLN A 786 35.18 -33.20 -1.91
C GLN A 786 34.44 -32.36 -0.87
N ARG A 787 33.34 -32.87 -0.30
CA ARG A 787 32.63 -32.21 0.81
C ARG A 787 33.52 -32.08 2.05
N GLU A 788 34.29 -33.12 2.38
CA GLU A 788 35.25 -33.08 3.50
C GLU A 788 36.29 -31.98 3.31
N LYS A 789 36.85 -31.83 2.10
CA LYS A 789 37.79 -30.74 1.79
C LYS A 789 37.14 -29.36 1.95
N TYR A 790 35.90 -29.19 1.51
CA TYR A 790 35.14 -27.94 1.72
C TYR A 790 34.99 -27.61 3.21
N LEU A 791 34.67 -28.60 4.05
CA LEU A 791 34.55 -28.41 5.49
C LEU A 791 35.92 -28.08 6.15
N GLU A 792 36.99 -28.77 5.76
CA GLU A 792 38.33 -28.52 6.29
C GLU A 792 38.86 -27.15 5.84
N PHE A 793 38.61 -26.73 4.60
CA PHE A 793 39.00 -25.42 4.09
C PHE A 793 38.48 -24.28 4.98
N PHE A 794 37.19 -24.28 5.31
CA PHE A 794 36.59 -23.24 6.17
C PHE A 794 36.91 -23.39 7.66
N LYS A 795 37.44 -24.54 8.08
CA LYS A 795 38.00 -24.73 9.42
C LYS A 795 39.40 -24.14 9.51
N GLU A 796 40.22 -24.28 8.47
CA GLU A 796 41.54 -23.66 8.36
C GLU A 796 41.46 -22.16 8.06
N ASN A 797 40.42 -21.72 7.33
CA ASN A 797 40.25 -20.34 6.85
C ASN A 797 38.86 -19.77 7.25
N PRO A 798 38.62 -19.48 8.55
CA PRO A 798 37.28 -19.12 9.04
C PRO A 798 36.72 -17.81 8.47
N ASP A 799 37.59 -16.88 8.08
CA ASP A 799 37.21 -15.55 7.56
C ASP A 799 37.26 -15.47 6.03
N ALA A 800 37.55 -16.58 5.33
CA ALA A 800 37.64 -16.59 3.88
C ALA A 800 36.29 -16.25 3.22
N LYS A 801 36.37 -15.53 2.10
CA LYS A 801 35.27 -15.29 1.16
C LYS A 801 35.69 -15.78 -0.21
N LEU A 802 34.86 -16.64 -0.81
CA LEU A 802 35.15 -17.25 -2.10
C LEU A 802 34.06 -16.91 -3.11
N LYS A 803 34.43 -16.79 -4.38
CA LYS A 803 33.47 -16.53 -5.46
C LYS A 803 32.53 -17.73 -5.62
N ASN A 804 31.27 -17.41 -5.88
CA ASN A 804 30.22 -18.31 -6.33
C ASN A 804 29.63 -17.78 -7.65
N LEU A 805 29.28 -18.70 -8.54
CA LEU A 805 28.79 -18.38 -9.89
C LEU A 805 27.52 -17.52 -9.93
N VAL A 806 26.67 -17.61 -8.92
CA VAL A 806 25.34 -16.98 -8.89
C VAL A 806 25.23 -15.94 -7.78
N PHE A 807 25.80 -16.23 -6.62
CA PHE A 807 25.56 -15.46 -5.40
C PHE A 807 26.66 -14.44 -5.05
N GLY A 808 27.70 -14.30 -5.88
CA GLY A 808 28.82 -13.39 -5.60
C GLY A 808 29.83 -14.03 -4.66
N GLU A 809 30.44 -13.25 -3.77
CA GLU A 809 31.38 -13.79 -2.78
C GLU A 809 30.63 -14.31 -1.54
N LEU A 810 30.94 -15.55 -1.14
CA LEU A 810 30.31 -16.22 0.00
C LEU A 810 31.33 -16.48 1.09
N ASN A 811 30.97 -16.14 2.32
CA ASN A 811 31.69 -16.59 3.51
C ASN A 811 31.28 -18.03 3.91
N ARG A 812 31.87 -18.54 5.00
CA ARG A 812 31.56 -19.87 5.55
C ARG A 812 30.07 -20.09 5.79
N TYR A 813 29.41 -19.12 6.43
CA TYR A 813 28.00 -19.25 6.80
C TYR A 813 27.07 -19.21 5.59
N GLU A 814 27.34 -18.30 4.65
CA GLU A 814 26.58 -18.20 3.41
C GLU A 814 26.76 -19.43 2.52
N SER A 815 27.97 -20.00 2.50
CA SER A 815 28.25 -21.28 1.83
C SER A 815 27.44 -22.43 2.43
N TYR A 816 27.33 -22.48 3.76
CA TYR A 816 26.46 -23.44 4.45
C TYR A 816 24.97 -23.24 4.11
N LEU A 817 24.48 -21.99 4.03
CA LEU A 817 23.10 -21.72 3.62
C LEU A 817 22.83 -22.17 2.18
N LEU A 818 23.79 -21.94 1.29
CA LEU A 818 23.74 -22.40 -0.09
C LEU A 818 23.74 -23.93 -0.16
N GLU A 819 24.66 -24.61 0.54
CA GLU A 819 24.74 -26.08 0.61
C GLU A 819 23.39 -26.68 0.97
N ARG A 820 22.77 -26.18 2.06
CA ARG A 820 21.46 -26.64 2.51
C ARG A 820 20.40 -26.49 1.42
N LYS A 821 20.31 -25.33 0.77
CA LYS A 821 19.31 -25.08 -0.29
C LYS A 821 19.57 -25.93 -1.54
N HIS A 822 20.83 -26.04 -1.94
CA HIS A 822 21.25 -26.68 -3.17
C HIS A 822 21.11 -28.20 -3.10
N LEU A 823 21.59 -28.82 -2.02
CA LEU A 823 21.35 -30.23 -1.75
C LEU A 823 19.86 -30.53 -1.58
N SER A 824 19.13 -29.69 -0.84
CA SER A 824 17.69 -29.91 -0.65
C SER A 824 16.94 -29.93 -1.99
N HIS A 825 17.30 -29.04 -2.91
CA HIS A 825 16.71 -28.98 -4.25
C HIS A 825 16.93 -30.28 -5.03
N HIS A 826 18.17 -30.77 -5.08
CA HIS A 826 18.50 -31.98 -5.85
C HIS A 826 18.01 -33.26 -5.16
N PHE A 827 18.07 -33.36 -3.84
CA PHE A 827 17.54 -34.53 -3.15
C PHE A 827 16.00 -34.60 -3.28
N GLU A 828 15.29 -33.46 -3.23
CA GLU A 828 13.85 -33.44 -3.55
C GLU A 828 13.60 -33.79 -5.04
N GLN A 829 14.48 -33.38 -5.95
CA GLN A 829 14.42 -33.73 -7.39
C GLN A 829 14.42 -35.25 -7.59
N PHE A 830 15.19 -35.99 -6.80
CA PHE A 830 15.26 -37.46 -6.89
C PHE A 830 14.40 -38.18 -5.84
N GLY A 831 13.63 -37.44 -5.03
CA GLY A 831 12.71 -38.03 -4.04
C GLY A 831 13.39 -38.67 -2.83
N LEU A 832 14.55 -38.14 -2.43
CA LEU A 832 15.38 -38.65 -1.33
C LEU A 832 15.12 -37.97 0.04
N LEU A 833 14.27 -36.95 0.09
CA LEU A 833 13.94 -36.17 1.29
C LEU A 833 12.55 -36.47 1.84
#